data_AF-A0AA35TZW6-F1
#
_entry.id   AF-A0AA35TZW6-F1
#
_cell.length_a   1.000
_cell.length_b   1.000
_cell.length_c   1.000
_cell.angle_alpha   90.00
_cell.angle_beta   90.00
_cell.angle_gamma   90.00
#
_symmetry.space_group_name_H-M   'P 1'
#
loop_
_entity.id
_entity.type
_entity.pdbx_description
1 polymer ?
#
loop_
_entity_poly.entity_id
_entity_poly.type
_entity_poly.pdbx_seq_one_letter_code
_entity_poly.pdbx_strand_id
1 'polypeptide(L)'
;NKTVQSLKQELLVEKGDRDQLQSRLTSQQKDLSSLERQLHEARTEVEKMRKMKKTAEDKLSELNRVSRGQEEELSSMTVRLTESTEEVTRIKKMSSQLEREKTQTDLSLKNLQQTHDDLKRRYDDIVDQLKADREKTSDSKSKENSDLLAKLETEAAAHKAARERAEKAESQVSMATLDLKTTQEEARQKQQEVTSLQTKLQALQVETRRRLQSVSDSKRDTEKRVEELQVRERELMEQVSSTTAEKHRLEDTICRLKSEAMASATSVSEAMELLEREKETAAAARSELEQATKAAELAQKNQTTEKEIGQLKAVVDSLHKKLEKALMGKTVAESKLADFEREKKMIELDIQEILVRHKSDVTERMSKFARLEESLVLTQRKLDQKNHENEVFQDNLKQALQQLEERGGHGEELQDKINSLEKELKFMEVKKNEAINKLAQVMFSRTPDRGGSSQQSSGSRRQDREIRKLRGELQHETQKFQNMVRKYQKELEDVSNKIAEEQQLRQDLQVKLIQSEQQLATLKTSLSNGPTMELIDSPAHSDIVSPIVERVTCRLQIPKGHNPRKQGWKEVFMVMSFTNKQLAVYEDEDSLQTKDPLMVYQFSQIYTVRTLNPGEHEILRVKQSDLKKILMLSYIEDGGSAAVALDSSTAVYLQPDQGELKTVRGHQFVEINYHTPSNCDVCSKTLPWSLNIMRRGECSYECQRCHLKCHKEHTERNVEAMQPCVGGEQNIKRQLLLIKDSEELERWYAQLSRITLNSSSSDSASQIPLL
;
A
#
# COMPACT_ATOMS: atom_id res chain seq x y z
N ASN A 1 92.45 36.66 -48.92
CA ASN A 1 91.10 36.49 -49.52
C ASN A 1 90.63 35.03 -49.55
N LYS A 2 91.36 34.08 -50.14
CA LYS A 2 90.92 32.67 -50.22
C LYS A 2 90.71 31.97 -48.85
N THR A 3 91.63 32.15 -47.91
CA THR A 3 91.54 31.59 -46.54
C THR A 3 90.32 32.10 -45.76
N VAL A 4 90.00 33.39 -45.89
CA VAL A 4 88.83 34.01 -45.26
C VAL A 4 87.53 33.45 -45.84
N GLN A 5 87.48 33.17 -47.14
CA GLN A 5 86.30 32.52 -47.75
C GLN A 5 86.12 31.07 -47.30
N SER A 6 87.21 30.30 -47.17
CA SER A 6 87.18 28.91 -46.67
C SER A 6 86.62 28.83 -45.25
N LEU A 7 87.15 29.65 -44.33
CA LEU A 7 86.68 29.70 -42.94
C LEU A 7 85.21 30.13 -42.83
N LYS A 8 84.76 31.04 -43.71
CA LYS A 8 83.35 31.48 -43.74
C LYS A 8 82.41 30.35 -44.19
N GLN A 9 82.89 29.48 -45.07
CA GLN A 9 82.14 28.33 -45.57
C GLN A 9 82.07 27.20 -44.53
N GLU A 10 83.17 26.92 -43.82
CA GLU A 10 83.17 25.98 -42.69
C GLU A 10 82.24 26.44 -41.56
N LEU A 11 82.27 27.72 -41.20
CA LEU A 11 81.38 28.29 -40.17
C LEU A 11 79.90 28.19 -40.56
N LEU A 12 79.57 28.26 -41.86
CA LEU A 12 78.21 28.09 -42.36
C LEU A 12 77.74 26.64 -42.26
N VAL A 13 78.63 25.67 -42.52
CA VAL A 13 78.34 24.23 -42.36
C VAL A 13 78.13 23.88 -40.90
N GLU A 14 79.03 24.28 -39.99
CA GLU A 14 78.88 24.03 -38.55
C GLU A 14 77.59 24.65 -38.00
N LYS A 15 77.21 25.84 -38.48
CA LYS A 15 75.96 26.47 -38.06
C LYS A 15 74.74 25.68 -38.53
N GLY A 16 74.78 25.13 -39.75
CA GLY A 16 73.75 24.25 -40.28
C GLY A 16 73.60 22.96 -39.46
N ASP A 17 74.71 22.31 -39.12
CA ASP A 17 74.71 21.09 -38.31
C ASP A 17 74.21 21.34 -36.89
N ARG A 18 74.59 22.49 -36.31
CA ARG A 18 74.11 22.91 -34.98
C ARG A 18 72.60 23.17 -34.97
N ASP A 19 72.08 23.86 -35.98
CA ASP A 19 70.64 24.12 -36.11
C ASP A 19 69.85 22.80 -36.33
N GLN A 20 70.43 21.85 -37.07
CA GLN A 20 69.84 20.52 -37.28
C GLN A 20 69.82 19.67 -35.99
N LEU A 21 70.90 19.69 -35.21
CA LEU A 21 70.97 19.04 -33.90
C LEU A 21 69.99 19.67 -32.91
N GLN A 22 69.86 21.00 -32.90
CA GLN A 22 68.95 21.72 -32.02
C GLN A 22 67.48 21.42 -32.36
N SER A 23 67.15 21.30 -33.66
CA SER A 23 65.86 20.81 -34.13
C SER A 23 65.57 19.39 -33.63
N ARG A 24 66.52 18.45 -33.78
CA ARG A 24 66.35 17.05 -33.29
C ARG A 24 66.16 16.99 -31.78
N LEU A 25 66.94 17.77 -31.01
CA LEU A 25 66.80 17.85 -29.55
C LEU A 25 65.40 18.33 -29.16
N THR A 26 64.88 19.38 -29.82
CA THR A 26 63.54 19.90 -29.52
C THR A 26 62.42 18.92 -29.89
N SER A 27 62.61 18.12 -30.95
CA SER A 27 61.68 17.03 -31.29
C SER A 27 61.68 15.95 -30.23
N GLN A 28 62.87 15.46 -29.83
CA GLN A 28 63.00 14.44 -28.79
C GLN A 28 62.46 14.91 -27.43
N GLN A 29 62.62 16.19 -27.09
CA GLN A 29 62.04 16.77 -25.87
C GLN A 29 60.51 16.73 -25.88
N LYS A 30 59.89 16.98 -27.04
CA LYS A 30 58.43 16.88 -27.21
C LYS A 30 57.96 15.43 -27.12
N ASP A 31 58.69 14.51 -27.72
CA ASP A 31 58.37 13.08 -27.69
C ASP A 31 58.47 12.53 -26.25
N LEU A 32 59.51 12.92 -25.50
CA LEU A 32 59.64 12.60 -24.07
C LEU A 32 58.47 13.13 -23.24
N SER A 33 58.10 14.42 -23.42
CA SER A 33 56.99 15.02 -22.70
C SER A 33 55.65 14.34 -23.01
N SER A 34 55.46 13.90 -24.26
CA SER A 34 54.29 13.14 -24.68
C SER A 34 54.25 11.76 -24.03
N LEU A 35 55.38 11.05 -24.01
CA LEU A 35 55.51 9.74 -23.36
C LEU A 35 55.29 9.83 -21.85
N GLU A 36 55.83 10.84 -21.18
CA GLU A 36 55.61 11.08 -19.75
C GLU A 36 54.13 11.30 -19.41
N ARG A 37 53.41 12.06 -20.25
CA ARG A 37 51.96 12.25 -20.11
C ARG A 37 51.20 10.93 -20.27
N GLN A 38 51.51 10.15 -21.29
CA GLN A 38 50.88 8.85 -21.51
C GLN A 38 51.13 7.88 -20.36
N LEU A 39 52.35 7.89 -19.80
CA LEU A 39 52.73 7.05 -18.66
C LEU A 39 51.97 7.48 -17.38
N HIS A 40 51.78 8.78 -17.18
CA HIS A 40 50.96 9.30 -16.08
C HIS A 40 49.48 8.90 -16.22
N GLU A 41 48.90 9.06 -17.41
CA GLU A 41 47.53 8.63 -17.71
C GLU A 41 47.35 7.13 -17.46
N ALA A 42 48.26 6.29 -17.97
CA ALA A 42 48.22 4.85 -17.74
C ALA A 42 48.32 4.49 -16.24
N ARG A 43 49.15 5.19 -15.45
CA ARG A 43 49.23 4.99 -14.00
C ARG A 43 47.92 5.33 -13.31
N THR A 44 47.30 6.45 -13.66
CA THR A 44 46.02 6.86 -13.06
C THR A 44 44.91 5.86 -13.36
N GLU A 45 44.90 5.28 -14.57
CA GLU A 45 43.90 4.29 -14.96
C GLU A 45 44.10 2.96 -14.23
N VAL A 46 45.35 2.50 -14.08
CA VAL A 46 45.67 1.33 -13.25
C VAL A 46 45.23 1.54 -11.79
N GLU A 47 45.38 2.74 -11.26
CA GLU A 47 44.98 3.07 -9.88
C GLU A 47 43.45 3.05 -9.70
N LYS A 48 42.69 3.55 -10.70
CA LYS A 48 41.22 3.41 -10.72
C LYS A 48 40.81 1.94 -10.78
N MET A 49 41.42 1.14 -11.66
CA MET A 49 41.11 -0.29 -11.78
C MET A 49 41.41 -1.05 -10.47
N ARG A 50 42.49 -0.69 -9.77
CA ARG A 50 42.78 -1.26 -8.43
C ARG A 50 41.71 -0.90 -7.40
N LYS A 51 41.23 0.35 -7.38
CA LYS A 51 40.13 0.77 -6.48
C LYS A 51 38.84 0.01 -6.81
N MET A 52 38.48 -0.09 -8.09
CA MET A 52 37.30 -0.86 -8.52
C MET A 52 37.41 -2.33 -8.14
N LYS A 53 38.57 -2.96 -8.36
CA LYS A 53 38.82 -4.34 -7.93
C LYS A 53 38.63 -4.52 -6.43
N LYS A 54 39.20 -3.64 -5.61
CA LYS A 54 39.04 -3.69 -4.15
C LYS A 54 37.57 -3.57 -3.74
N THR A 55 36.82 -2.64 -4.33
CA THR A 55 35.38 -2.51 -4.03
C THR A 55 34.57 -3.73 -4.45
N ALA A 56 34.97 -4.43 -5.52
CA ALA A 56 34.33 -5.66 -5.94
C ALA A 56 34.66 -6.83 -5.00
N GLU A 57 35.91 -6.93 -4.54
CA GLU A 57 36.35 -7.91 -3.53
C GLU A 57 35.62 -7.70 -2.19
N ASP A 58 35.47 -6.46 -1.75
CA ASP A 58 34.73 -6.12 -0.52
C ASP A 58 33.25 -6.53 -0.65
N LYS A 59 32.60 -6.23 -1.79
CA LYS A 59 31.22 -6.67 -2.07
C LYS A 59 31.07 -8.18 -2.13
N LEU A 60 32.03 -8.88 -2.73
CA LEU A 60 32.02 -10.34 -2.80
C LEU A 60 32.15 -10.95 -1.40
N SER A 61 33.00 -10.36 -0.54
CA SER A 61 33.15 -10.81 0.84
C SER A 61 31.87 -10.64 1.67
N GLU A 62 31.14 -9.54 1.44
CA GLU A 62 29.86 -9.28 2.11
C GLU A 62 28.76 -10.23 1.62
N LEU A 63 28.67 -10.47 0.31
CA LEU A 63 27.74 -11.45 -0.26
C LEU A 63 27.99 -12.85 0.29
N ASN A 64 29.25 -13.27 0.37
CA ASN A 64 29.61 -14.56 0.96
C ASN A 64 29.23 -14.64 2.44
N ARG A 65 29.33 -13.53 3.19
CA ARG A 65 28.92 -13.47 4.60
C ARG A 65 27.41 -13.64 4.74
N VAL A 66 26.62 -12.97 3.90
CA VAL A 66 25.16 -13.07 3.88
C VAL A 66 24.72 -14.46 3.47
N SER A 67 25.31 -15.04 2.41
CA SER A 67 25.01 -16.41 1.96
C SER A 67 25.22 -17.42 3.07
N ARG A 68 26.34 -17.32 3.81
CA ARG A 68 26.61 -18.21 4.95
C ARG A 68 25.59 -18.04 6.07
N GLY A 69 25.17 -16.79 6.36
CA GLY A 69 24.12 -16.53 7.34
C GLY A 69 22.79 -17.17 6.95
N GLN A 70 22.41 -17.08 5.67
CA GLN A 70 21.21 -17.72 5.13
C GLN A 70 21.30 -19.26 5.18
N GLU A 71 22.47 -19.84 4.90
CA GLU A 71 22.70 -21.28 5.03
C GLU A 71 22.53 -21.78 6.49
N GLU A 72 23.04 -21.01 7.47
CA GLU A 72 22.88 -21.31 8.89
C GLU A 72 21.41 -21.20 9.34
N GLU A 73 20.68 -20.19 8.87
CA GLU A 73 19.25 -20.04 9.13
C GLU A 73 18.41 -21.16 8.49
N LEU A 74 18.71 -21.54 7.25
CA LEU A 74 18.08 -22.68 6.57
C LEU A 74 18.33 -24.00 7.30
N SER A 75 19.55 -24.21 7.79
CA SER A 75 19.89 -25.36 8.62
C SER A 75 19.06 -25.36 9.92
N SER A 76 18.96 -24.22 10.61
CA SER A 76 18.14 -24.07 11.82
C SER A 76 16.65 -24.33 11.55
N MET A 77 16.12 -23.81 10.45
CA MET A 77 14.71 -24.05 10.04
C MET A 77 14.45 -25.52 9.72
N THR A 78 15.42 -26.18 9.09
CA THR A 78 15.34 -27.61 8.77
C THR A 78 15.29 -28.44 10.05
N VAL A 79 16.13 -28.14 11.04
CA VAL A 79 16.11 -28.82 12.35
C VAL A 79 14.75 -28.63 13.04
N ARG A 80 14.23 -27.39 13.11
CA ARG A 80 12.91 -27.12 13.70
C ARG A 80 11.78 -27.84 12.97
N LEU A 81 11.86 -27.94 11.65
CA LEU A 81 10.88 -28.68 10.86
C LEU A 81 10.95 -30.17 11.20
N THR A 82 12.15 -30.76 11.30
CA THR A 82 12.31 -32.16 11.70
C THR A 82 11.72 -32.44 13.09
N GLU A 83 12.01 -31.59 14.08
CA GLU A 83 11.45 -31.71 15.43
C GLU A 83 9.91 -31.64 15.42
N SER A 84 9.33 -30.70 14.67
CA SER A 84 7.88 -30.57 14.52
C SER A 84 7.26 -31.81 13.85
N THR A 85 7.92 -32.35 12.81
CA THR A 85 7.43 -33.58 12.16
C THR A 85 7.47 -34.78 13.11
N GLU A 86 8.52 -34.91 13.94
CA GLU A 86 8.60 -35.95 14.95
C GLU A 86 7.48 -35.81 15.99
N GLU A 87 7.18 -34.60 16.44
CA GLU A 87 6.07 -34.33 17.37
C GLU A 87 4.71 -34.70 16.76
N VAL A 88 4.46 -34.33 15.50
CA VAL A 88 3.26 -34.74 14.77
C VAL A 88 3.16 -36.26 14.68
N THR A 89 4.24 -36.97 14.41
CA THR A 89 4.21 -38.44 14.40
C THR A 89 3.93 -39.03 15.78
N ARG A 90 4.44 -38.41 16.85
CA ARG A 90 4.17 -38.81 18.25
C ARG A 90 2.70 -38.62 18.61
N ILE A 91 2.12 -37.47 18.26
CA ILE A 91 0.70 -37.18 18.47
C ILE A 91 -0.18 -38.16 17.68
N LYS A 92 0.15 -38.45 16.41
CA LYS A 92 -0.58 -39.45 15.62
C LYS A 92 -0.55 -40.84 16.25
N LYS A 93 0.60 -41.28 16.77
CA LYS A 93 0.71 -42.56 17.50
C LYS A 93 -0.20 -42.57 18.72
N MET A 94 -0.18 -41.51 19.52
CA MET A 94 -1.02 -41.38 20.72
C MET A 94 -2.52 -41.35 20.38
N SER A 95 -2.92 -40.64 19.33
CA SER A 95 -4.30 -40.64 18.82
C SER A 95 -4.74 -42.06 18.42
N SER A 96 -3.90 -42.79 17.70
CA SER A 96 -4.22 -44.17 17.29
C SER A 96 -4.32 -45.13 18.49
N GLN A 97 -3.59 -44.87 19.57
CA GLN A 97 -3.68 -45.64 20.81
C GLN A 97 -5.02 -45.36 21.52
N LEU A 98 -5.39 -44.09 21.67
CA LEU A 98 -6.66 -43.68 22.28
C LEU A 98 -7.86 -44.21 21.50
N GLU A 99 -7.79 -44.25 20.17
CA GLU A 99 -8.83 -44.87 19.33
C GLU A 99 -8.98 -46.37 19.61
N ARG A 100 -7.86 -47.10 19.77
CA ARG A 100 -7.90 -48.51 20.16
C ARG A 100 -8.51 -48.70 21.55
N GLU A 101 -8.07 -47.92 22.53
CA GLU A 101 -8.62 -47.96 23.90
C GLU A 101 -10.12 -47.68 23.90
N LYS A 102 -10.58 -46.68 23.14
CA LYS A 102 -12.01 -46.40 22.94
C LYS A 102 -12.76 -47.60 22.37
N THR A 103 -12.27 -48.21 21.28
CA THR A 103 -12.94 -49.40 20.70
C THR A 103 -12.99 -50.57 21.68
N GLN A 104 -11.95 -50.75 22.50
CA GLN A 104 -11.93 -51.77 23.57
C GLN A 104 -12.97 -51.48 24.66
N THR A 105 -13.13 -50.22 25.08
CA THR A 105 -14.16 -49.84 26.04
C THR A 105 -15.58 -50.00 25.47
N ASP A 106 -15.79 -49.67 24.20
CA ASP A 106 -17.08 -49.83 23.52
C ASP A 106 -17.48 -51.31 23.41
N LEU A 107 -16.52 -52.20 23.14
CA LEU A 107 -16.76 -53.65 23.14
C LEU A 107 -17.09 -54.16 24.54
N SER A 108 -16.39 -53.69 25.57
CA SER A 108 -16.66 -54.06 26.96
C SER A 108 -18.05 -53.61 27.41
N LEU A 109 -18.48 -52.41 27.00
CA LEU A 109 -19.82 -51.89 27.26
C LEU A 109 -20.90 -52.76 26.58
N LYS A 110 -20.71 -53.11 25.31
CA LYS A 110 -21.63 -54.00 24.57
C LYS A 110 -21.76 -55.37 25.24
N ASN A 111 -20.65 -55.95 25.69
CA ASN A 111 -20.67 -57.21 26.43
C ASN A 111 -21.48 -57.07 27.72
N LEU A 112 -21.29 -55.98 28.49
CA LEU A 112 -22.07 -55.71 29.69
C LEU A 112 -23.58 -55.57 29.39
N GLN A 113 -23.92 -54.83 28.34
CA GLN A 113 -25.31 -54.66 27.90
C GLN A 113 -25.96 -56.00 27.54
N GLN A 114 -25.25 -56.86 26.80
CA GLN A 114 -25.73 -58.21 26.48
C GLN A 114 -25.96 -59.04 27.74
N THR A 115 -25.04 -59.03 28.70
CA THR A 115 -25.23 -59.75 29.97
C THR A 115 -26.43 -59.25 30.77
N HIS A 116 -26.68 -57.93 30.76
CA HIS A 116 -27.83 -57.32 31.41
C HIS A 116 -29.14 -57.77 30.74
N ASP A 117 -29.20 -57.75 29.42
CA ASP A 117 -30.39 -58.16 28.68
C ASP A 117 -30.71 -59.65 28.87
N ASP A 118 -29.68 -60.51 28.93
CA ASP A 118 -29.85 -61.93 29.23
C ASP A 118 -30.35 -62.17 30.67
N LEU A 119 -29.84 -61.41 31.66
CA LEU A 119 -30.34 -61.45 33.03
C LEU A 119 -31.80 -61.00 33.12
N LYS A 120 -32.17 -59.95 32.39
CA LYS A 120 -33.54 -59.42 32.34
C LYS A 120 -34.51 -60.45 31.76
N ARG A 121 -34.16 -61.12 30.67
CA ARG A 121 -34.98 -62.21 30.10
C ARG A 121 -35.20 -63.34 31.09
N ARG A 122 -34.15 -63.78 31.79
CA ARG A 122 -34.27 -64.83 32.81
C ARG A 122 -35.19 -64.42 33.96
N TYR A 123 -35.17 -63.14 34.34
CA TYR A 123 -36.07 -62.61 35.37
C TYR A 123 -37.53 -62.63 34.89
N ASP A 124 -37.79 -62.17 33.67
CA ASP A 124 -39.13 -62.16 33.07
C ASP A 124 -39.71 -63.59 32.95
N ASP A 125 -38.90 -64.56 32.52
CA ASP A 125 -39.28 -65.98 32.44
C ASP A 125 -39.70 -66.56 33.80
N ILE A 126 -38.98 -66.22 34.89
CA ILE A 126 -39.31 -66.65 36.26
C ILE A 126 -40.63 -66.02 36.72
N VAL A 127 -40.83 -64.74 36.43
CA VAL A 127 -42.06 -64.03 36.79
C VAL A 127 -43.28 -64.64 36.11
N ASP A 128 -43.15 -65.04 34.84
CA ASP A 128 -44.26 -65.65 34.11
C ASP A 128 -44.54 -67.11 34.54
N GLN A 129 -43.51 -67.88 34.94
CA GLN A 129 -43.70 -69.19 35.58
C GLN A 129 -44.48 -69.08 36.91
N LEU A 130 -44.16 -68.09 37.74
CA LEU A 130 -44.87 -67.85 39.01
C LEU A 130 -46.34 -67.44 38.82
N LYS A 131 -46.66 -66.73 37.73
CA LYS A 131 -48.05 -66.41 37.37
C LYS A 131 -48.82 -67.65 36.91
N ALA A 132 -48.19 -68.53 36.12
CA ALA A 132 -48.80 -69.76 35.64
C ALA A 132 -49.07 -70.79 36.78
N ASP A 133 -48.22 -70.84 37.81
CA ASP A 133 -48.43 -71.69 38.99
C ASP A 133 -49.55 -71.18 39.91
N ARG A 134 -49.78 -69.86 39.92
CA ARG A 134 -50.90 -69.23 40.62
C ARG A 134 -52.26 -69.49 39.95
N GLU A 135 -52.29 -69.71 38.64
CA GLU A 135 -53.53 -70.09 37.91
C GLU A 135 -53.91 -71.57 38.09
N LYS A 136 -52.94 -72.47 38.32
CA LYS A 136 -53.17 -73.92 38.50
C LYS A 136 -53.67 -74.32 39.90
N THR A 137 -53.71 -73.40 40.86
CA THR A 137 -54.04 -73.67 42.27
C THR A 137 -55.40 -73.12 42.72
N SER A 138 -56.28 -72.70 41.79
CA SER A 138 -57.60 -72.13 42.15
C SER A 138 -58.84 -72.95 41.76
N ASP A 139 -58.68 -74.17 41.23
CA ASP A 139 -59.80 -75.07 40.94
C ASP A 139 -59.89 -76.20 41.97
N SER A 140 -60.63 -75.97 43.07
CA SER A 140 -61.31 -77.04 43.84
C SER A 140 -62.19 -76.53 44.99
N LYS A 141 -63.50 -76.83 44.85
CA LYS A 141 -64.54 -77.03 45.89
C LYS A 141 -65.47 -75.86 46.26
N SER A 142 -66.67 -75.96 45.67
CA SER A 142 -68.02 -75.72 46.21
C SER A 142 -68.17 -75.99 47.73
N LYS A 143 -69.14 -75.48 48.51
CA LYS A 143 -70.56 -75.19 48.22
C LYS A 143 -71.23 -74.52 49.43
N GLU A 144 -72.35 -73.85 49.17
CA GLU A 144 -73.22 -73.04 50.01
C GLU A 144 -73.76 -73.71 51.30
N ASN A 145 -73.62 -73.04 52.46
CA ASN A 145 -74.68 -72.86 53.49
C ASN A 145 -74.23 -72.10 54.77
N SER A 146 -73.54 -70.97 54.61
CA SER A 146 -73.44 -69.94 55.68
C SER A 146 -73.80 -68.56 55.12
N ASP A 147 -74.72 -68.56 54.16
CA ASP A 147 -74.72 -67.62 53.05
C ASP A 147 -75.79 -66.53 53.19
N LEU A 148 -76.31 -66.27 54.39
CA LEU A 148 -77.33 -65.23 54.60
C LEU A 148 -77.17 -64.37 55.86
N LEU A 149 -76.25 -64.69 56.79
CA LEU A 149 -75.89 -63.79 57.90
C LEU A 149 -74.46 -63.24 57.78
N ALA A 150 -73.57 -63.93 57.05
CA ALA A 150 -72.28 -63.38 56.65
C ALA A 150 -72.42 -62.29 55.57
N LYS A 151 -73.44 -62.34 54.70
CA LYS A 151 -73.56 -61.44 53.53
C LYS A 151 -73.70 -59.95 53.86
N LEU A 152 -74.15 -59.57 55.06
CA LEU A 152 -74.30 -58.15 55.45
C LEU A 152 -73.01 -57.57 56.07
N GLU A 153 -72.28 -58.37 56.86
CA GLU A 153 -70.97 -57.98 57.40
C GLU A 153 -69.86 -58.14 56.34
N THR A 154 -69.96 -59.12 55.44
CA THR A 154 -69.07 -59.25 54.29
C THR A 154 -69.37 -58.22 53.21
N GLU A 155 -70.60 -57.75 52.99
CA GLU A 155 -70.82 -56.61 52.08
C GLU A 155 -70.21 -55.32 52.63
N ALA A 156 -70.32 -55.05 53.94
CA ALA A 156 -69.69 -53.88 54.54
C ALA A 156 -68.15 -53.96 54.56
N ALA A 157 -67.59 -55.13 54.90
CA ALA A 157 -66.15 -55.38 54.85
C ALA A 157 -65.62 -55.47 53.41
N ALA A 158 -66.39 -55.99 52.46
CA ALA A 158 -66.06 -56.02 51.04
C ALA A 158 -66.17 -54.64 50.41
N HIS A 159 -67.14 -53.79 50.79
CA HIS A 159 -67.19 -52.40 50.36
C HIS A 159 -66.01 -51.60 50.90
N LYS A 160 -65.64 -51.80 52.17
CA LYS A 160 -64.45 -51.15 52.74
C LYS A 160 -63.15 -51.66 52.11
N ALA A 161 -63.00 -52.98 51.94
CA ALA A 161 -61.83 -53.57 51.29
C ALA A 161 -61.78 -53.29 49.77
N ALA A 162 -62.93 -53.17 49.10
CA ALA A 162 -63.01 -52.75 47.69
C ALA A 162 -62.69 -51.26 47.57
N ARG A 163 -63.12 -50.42 48.52
CA ARG A 163 -62.75 -49.00 48.56
C ARG A 163 -61.27 -48.82 48.85
N GLU A 164 -60.70 -49.53 49.82
CA GLU A 164 -59.26 -49.51 50.09
C GLU A 164 -58.43 -50.10 48.94
N ARG A 165 -58.93 -51.13 48.24
CA ARG A 165 -58.28 -51.63 47.01
C ARG A 165 -58.43 -50.64 45.85
N ALA A 166 -59.56 -49.96 45.72
CA ALA A 166 -59.78 -48.94 44.70
C ALA A 166 -58.88 -47.73 44.97
N GLU A 167 -58.78 -47.25 46.21
CA GLU A 167 -57.89 -46.15 46.61
C GLU A 167 -56.40 -46.53 46.43
N LYS A 168 -56.01 -47.78 46.76
CA LYS A 168 -54.65 -48.28 46.47
C LYS A 168 -54.41 -48.42 44.97
N ALA A 169 -55.39 -48.87 44.20
CA ALA A 169 -55.30 -48.96 42.75
C ALA A 169 -55.25 -47.58 42.10
N GLU A 170 -56.04 -46.61 42.57
CA GLU A 170 -56.00 -45.21 42.13
C GLU A 170 -54.66 -44.56 42.48
N SER A 171 -54.11 -44.84 43.67
CA SER A 171 -52.77 -44.38 44.06
C SER A 171 -51.68 -45.02 43.19
N GLN A 172 -51.76 -46.33 42.92
CA GLN A 172 -50.83 -47.03 42.02
C GLN A 172 -50.96 -46.56 40.56
N VAL A 173 -52.17 -46.30 40.08
CA VAL A 173 -52.42 -45.73 38.74
C VAL A 173 -51.92 -44.30 38.66
N SER A 174 -52.07 -43.50 39.72
CA SER A 174 -51.53 -42.14 39.80
C SER A 174 -50.01 -42.13 39.77
N MET A 175 -49.37 -43.01 40.56
CA MET A 175 -47.91 -43.22 40.54
C MET A 175 -47.43 -43.71 39.17
N ALA A 176 -48.07 -44.73 38.60
CA ALA A 176 -47.72 -45.23 37.27
C ALA A 176 -47.96 -44.19 36.16
N THR A 177 -48.96 -43.31 36.31
CA THR A 177 -49.20 -42.20 35.37
C THR A 177 -48.12 -41.13 35.48
N LEU A 178 -47.64 -40.86 36.70
CA LEU A 178 -46.51 -39.94 36.91
C LEU A 178 -45.23 -40.53 36.32
N ASP A 179 -44.93 -41.81 36.61
CA ASP A 179 -43.77 -42.53 36.07
C ASP A 179 -43.83 -42.64 34.53
N LEU A 180 -45.03 -42.84 33.95
CA LEU A 180 -45.22 -42.81 32.50
C LEU A 180 -44.96 -41.41 31.94
N LYS A 181 -45.39 -40.33 32.62
CA LYS A 181 -45.11 -38.96 32.18
C LYS A 181 -43.63 -38.60 32.28
N THR A 182 -42.96 -38.99 33.36
CA THR A 182 -41.51 -38.75 33.52
C THR A 182 -40.72 -39.52 32.48
N THR A 183 -41.03 -40.80 32.26
CA THR A 183 -40.37 -41.60 31.22
C THR A 183 -40.68 -41.11 29.80
N GLN A 184 -41.89 -40.61 29.53
CA GLN A 184 -42.22 -39.95 28.25
C GLN A 184 -41.43 -38.66 28.04
N GLU A 185 -41.25 -37.84 29.06
CA GLU A 185 -40.48 -36.61 28.95
C GLU A 185 -38.98 -36.90 28.79
N GLU A 186 -38.44 -37.89 29.50
CA GLU A 186 -37.07 -38.39 29.31
C GLU A 186 -36.86 -38.95 27.89
N ALA A 187 -37.81 -39.74 27.37
CA ALA A 187 -37.77 -40.24 26.00
C ALA A 187 -37.82 -39.09 24.97
N ARG A 188 -38.64 -38.06 25.22
CA ARG A 188 -38.71 -36.85 24.38
C ARG A 188 -37.40 -36.08 24.38
N GLN A 189 -36.76 -35.93 25.54
CA GLN A 189 -35.45 -35.29 25.66
C GLN A 189 -34.37 -36.08 24.92
N LYS A 190 -34.33 -37.41 25.06
CA LYS A 190 -33.40 -38.27 24.31
C LYS A 190 -33.65 -38.23 22.81
N GLN A 191 -34.91 -38.16 22.37
CA GLN A 191 -35.23 -38.00 20.96
C GLN A 191 -34.73 -36.66 20.41
N GLN A 192 -34.84 -35.57 21.18
CA GLN A 192 -34.28 -34.27 20.82
C GLN A 192 -32.75 -34.27 20.79
N GLU A 193 -32.11 -34.99 21.71
CA GLU A 193 -30.65 -35.15 21.73
C GLU A 193 -30.17 -35.93 20.49
N VAL A 194 -30.87 -37.00 20.11
CA VAL A 194 -30.57 -37.77 18.89
C VAL A 194 -30.72 -36.93 17.62
N THR A 195 -31.79 -36.14 17.49
CA THR A 195 -31.96 -35.27 16.31
C THR A 195 -30.92 -34.14 16.27
N SER A 196 -30.52 -33.61 17.43
CA SER A 196 -29.41 -32.66 17.54
C SER A 196 -28.07 -33.28 17.14
N LEU A 197 -27.81 -34.52 17.54
CA LEU A 197 -26.59 -35.23 17.15
C LEU A 197 -26.59 -35.60 15.66
N GLN A 198 -27.73 -35.99 15.10
CA GLN A 198 -27.88 -36.28 13.67
C GLN A 198 -27.63 -35.04 12.80
N THR A 199 -28.15 -33.88 13.20
CA THR A 199 -27.90 -32.61 12.48
C THR A 199 -26.44 -32.19 12.57
N LYS A 200 -25.79 -32.35 13.73
CA LYS A 200 -24.33 -32.12 13.88
C LYS A 200 -23.52 -33.07 13.01
N LEU A 201 -23.91 -34.34 12.92
CA LEU A 201 -23.22 -35.34 12.11
C LEU A 201 -23.34 -35.03 10.61
N GLN A 202 -24.52 -34.62 10.15
CA GLN A 202 -24.72 -34.13 8.77
C GLN A 202 -23.87 -32.89 8.48
N ALA A 203 -23.82 -31.91 9.39
CA ALA A 203 -22.99 -30.72 9.24
C ALA A 203 -21.50 -31.07 9.11
N LEU A 204 -21.00 -31.99 9.94
CA LEU A 204 -19.62 -32.50 9.87
C LEU A 204 -19.33 -33.26 8.58
N GLN A 205 -20.28 -34.05 8.06
CA GLN A 205 -20.15 -34.74 6.78
C GLN A 205 -20.06 -33.76 5.60
N VAL A 206 -20.89 -32.71 5.58
CA VAL A 206 -20.85 -31.66 4.56
C VAL A 206 -19.51 -30.92 4.61
N GLU A 207 -19.04 -30.55 5.81
CA GLU A 207 -17.75 -29.88 5.99
C GLU A 207 -16.57 -30.77 5.56
N THR A 208 -16.62 -32.07 5.86
CA THR A 208 -15.59 -33.03 5.43
C THR A 208 -15.56 -33.17 3.90
N ARG A 209 -16.74 -33.23 3.26
CA ARG A 209 -16.85 -33.26 1.79
C ARG A 209 -16.33 -31.99 1.15
N ARG A 210 -16.63 -30.82 1.74
CA ARG A 210 -16.11 -29.52 1.29
C ARG A 210 -14.59 -29.45 1.39
N ARG A 211 -14.00 -29.94 2.49
CA ARG A 211 -12.54 -30.01 2.67
C ARG A 211 -11.88 -30.93 1.64
N LEU A 212 -12.45 -32.12 1.40
CA LEU A 212 -11.98 -33.05 0.37
C LEU A 212 -11.99 -32.40 -1.03
N GLN A 213 -13.05 -31.66 -1.34
CA GLN A 213 -13.18 -30.97 -2.62
C GLN A 213 -12.15 -29.83 -2.75
N SER A 214 -11.96 -29.03 -1.71
CA SER A 214 -10.91 -27.98 -1.68
C SER A 214 -9.50 -28.55 -1.83
N VAL A 215 -9.21 -29.71 -1.22
CA VAL A 215 -7.92 -30.39 -1.37
C VAL A 215 -7.74 -30.94 -2.78
N SER A 216 -8.81 -31.50 -3.38
CA SER A 216 -8.82 -31.95 -4.77
C SER A 216 -8.55 -30.79 -5.75
N ASP A 217 -9.21 -29.66 -5.55
CA ASP A 217 -9.05 -28.48 -6.39
C ASP A 217 -7.63 -27.90 -6.26
N SER A 218 -7.12 -27.78 -5.03
CA SER A 218 -5.74 -27.36 -4.78
C SER A 218 -4.73 -28.31 -5.43
N LYS A 219 -4.98 -29.63 -5.41
CA LYS A 219 -4.11 -30.60 -6.07
C LYS A 219 -4.10 -30.40 -7.59
N ARG A 220 -5.28 -30.19 -8.19
CA ARG A 220 -5.39 -29.92 -9.63
C ARG A 220 -4.66 -28.65 -10.04
N ASP A 221 -4.73 -27.60 -9.21
CA ASP A 221 -4.02 -26.35 -9.46
C ASP A 221 -2.50 -26.53 -9.33
N THR A 222 -2.02 -27.33 -8.37
CA THR A 222 -0.59 -27.66 -8.29
C THR A 222 -0.11 -28.50 -9.48
N GLU A 223 -0.92 -29.45 -9.97
CA GLU A 223 -0.59 -30.27 -11.14
C GLU A 223 -0.47 -29.40 -12.40
N LYS A 224 -1.39 -28.45 -12.62
CA LYS A 224 -1.30 -27.48 -13.72
C LYS A 224 -0.04 -26.63 -13.66
N ARG A 225 0.31 -26.11 -12.47
CA ARG A 225 1.54 -25.31 -12.30
C ARG A 225 2.79 -26.13 -12.60
N VAL A 226 2.81 -27.42 -12.23
CA VAL A 226 3.91 -28.32 -12.56
C VAL A 226 4.01 -28.54 -14.07
N GLU A 227 2.89 -28.75 -14.76
CA GLU A 227 2.88 -28.87 -16.23
C GLU A 227 3.36 -27.59 -16.93
N GLU A 228 2.91 -26.41 -16.49
CA GLU A 228 3.37 -25.12 -17.01
C GLU A 228 4.89 -24.92 -16.80
N LEU A 229 5.40 -25.27 -15.61
CA LEU A 229 6.82 -25.20 -15.32
C LEU A 229 7.64 -26.19 -16.17
N GLN A 230 7.12 -27.40 -16.42
CA GLN A 230 7.78 -28.38 -17.30
C GLN A 230 7.79 -27.94 -18.77
N VAL A 231 6.76 -27.23 -19.23
CA VAL A 231 6.77 -26.60 -20.56
C VAL A 231 7.84 -25.50 -20.59
N ARG A 232 7.87 -24.64 -19.57
CA ARG A 232 8.84 -23.55 -19.50
C ARG A 232 10.29 -24.03 -19.40
N GLU A 233 10.53 -25.10 -18.66
CA GLU A 233 11.83 -25.76 -18.58
C GLU A 233 12.30 -26.25 -19.95
N ARG A 234 11.41 -26.89 -20.73
CA ARG A 234 11.71 -27.35 -22.09
C ARG A 234 12.02 -26.18 -23.02
N GLU A 235 11.25 -25.10 -22.97
CA GLU A 235 11.53 -23.88 -23.75
C GLU A 235 12.89 -23.28 -23.42
N LEU A 236 13.25 -23.20 -22.13
CA LEU A 236 14.54 -22.69 -21.69
C LEU A 236 15.68 -23.61 -22.12
N MET A 237 15.52 -24.95 -22.06
CA MET A 237 16.51 -25.88 -22.58
C MET A 237 16.72 -25.69 -24.09
N GLU A 238 15.65 -25.50 -24.86
CA GLU A 238 15.74 -25.25 -26.30
C GLU A 238 16.46 -23.92 -26.60
N GLN A 239 16.15 -22.84 -25.87
CA GLN A 239 16.85 -21.56 -25.98
C GLN A 239 18.34 -21.67 -25.63
N VAL A 240 18.69 -22.40 -24.55
CA VAL A 240 20.09 -22.66 -24.18
C VAL A 240 20.80 -23.44 -25.29
N SER A 241 20.16 -24.46 -25.86
CA SER A 241 20.73 -25.23 -26.97
C SER A 241 20.98 -24.37 -28.21
N SER A 242 20.03 -23.50 -28.58
CA SER A 242 20.13 -22.60 -29.72
C SER A 242 21.25 -21.59 -29.55
N THR A 243 21.31 -20.96 -28.37
CA THR A 243 22.37 -20.00 -28.01
C THR A 243 23.74 -20.67 -27.99
N THR A 244 23.82 -21.92 -27.51
CA THR A 244 25.07 -22.70 -27.50
C THR A 244 25.52 -23.02 -28.93
N ALA A 245 24.60 -23.37 -29.84
CA ALA A 245 24.92 -23.60 -31.24
C ALA A 245 25.38 -22.31 -31.95
N GLU A 246 24.75 -21.17 -31.66
CA GLU A 246 25.16 -19.88 -32.20
C GLU A 246 26.54 -19.45 -31.69
N LYS A 247 26.81 -19.68 -30.39
CA LYS A 247 28.15 -19.47 -29.81
C LYS A 247 29.21 -20.28 -30.56
N HIS A 248 28.99 -21.59 -30.78
CA HIS A 248 29.95 -22.43 -31.51
C HIS A 248 30.17 -21.92 -32.93
N ARG A 249 29.09 -21.51 -33.62
CA ARG A 249 29.19 -20.92 -34.97
C ARG A 249 30.02 -19.64 -34.98
N LEU A 250 29.86 -18.77 -33.98
CA LEU A 250 30.66 -17.55 -33.85
C LEU A 250 32.13 -17.86 -33.53
N GLU A 251 32.39 -18.81 -32.64
CA GLU A 251 33.74 -19.28 -32.34
C GLU A 251 34.44 -19.82 -33.60
N ASP A 252 33.74 -20.59 -34.43
CA ASP A 252 34.25 -21.08 -35.72
C ASP A 252 34.54 -19.92 -36.69
N THR A 253 33.68 -18.90 -36.76
CA THR A 253 33.94 -17.72 -37.61
C THR A 253 35.16 -16.94 -37.13
N ILE A 254 35.36 -16.79 -35.82
CA ILE A 254 36.52 -16.10 -35.25
C ILE A 254 37.80 -16.88 -35.56
N CYS A 255 37.80 -18.19 -35.39
CA CYS A 255 38.95 -19.04 -35.74
C CYS A 255 39.32 -18.91 -37.22
N ARG A 256 38.33 -18.91 -38.11
CA ARG A 256 38.55 -18.75 -39.55
C ARG A 256 39.13 -17.38 -39.89
N LEU A 257 38.55 -16.29 -39.35
CA LEU A 257 39.04 -14.93 -39.57
C LEU A 257 40.46 -14.73 -39.03
N LYS A 258 40.80 -15.34 -37.88
CA LYS A 258 42.18 -15.35 -37.37
C LYS A 258 43.13 -16.05 -38.33
N SER A 259 42.74 -17.18 -38.91
CA SER A 259 43.55 -17.89 -39.90
C SER A 259 43.75 -17.07 -41.18
N GLU A 260 42.69 -16.42 -41.68
CA GLU A 260 42.74 -15.55 -42.87
C GLU A 260 43.61 -14.30 -42.63
N ALA A 261 43.54 -13.72 -41.43
CA ALA A 261 44.38 -12.60 -41.04
C ALA A 261 45.85 -13.00 -40.96
N MET A 262 46.16 -14.18 -40.40
CA MET A 262 47.52 -14.71 -40.36
C MET A 262 48.06 -15.00 -41.76
N ALA A 263 47.25 -15.59 -42.65
CA ALA A 263 47.63 -15.83 -44.05
C ALA A 263 47.88 -14.52 -44.82
N SER A 264 47.07 -13.49 -44.56
CA SER A 264 47.26 -12.16 -45.15
C SER A 264 48.53 -11.48 -44.63
N ALA A 265 48.83 -11.63 -43.33
CA ALA A 265 50.06 -11.10 -42.74
C ALA A 265 51.31 -11.77 -43.33
N THR A 266 51.29 -13.09 -43.55
CA THR A 266 52.38 -13.79 -44.25
C THR A 266 52.52 -13.31 -45.69
N SER A 267 51.40 -13.13 -46.42
CA SER A 267 51.44 -12.61 -47.80
C SER A 267 52.02 -11.19 -47.88
N VAL A 268 51.68 -10.31 -46.94
CA VAL A 268 52.28 -8.97 -46.84
C VAL A 268 53.77 -9.05 -46.53
N SER A 269 54.18 -9.93 -45.61
CA SER A 269 55.59 -10.14 -45.29
C SER A 269 56.39 -10.61 -46.51
N GLU A 270 55.87 -11.57 -47.27
CA GLU A 270 56.49 -12.07 -48.50
C GLU A 270 56.58 -10.96 -49.57
N ALA A 271 55.52 -10.15 -49.73
CA ALA A 271 55.53 -9.01 -50.64
C ALA A 271 56.56 -7.94 -50.24
N MET A 272 56.74 -7.69 -48.94
CA MET A 272 57.78 -6.79 -48.44
C MET A 272 59.19 -7.34 -48.71
N GLU A 273 59.41 -8.65 -48.56
CA GLU A 273 60.70 -9.28 -48.83
C GLU A 273 61.03 -9.28 -50.34
N LEU A 274 60.03 -9.46 -51.21
CA LEU A 274 60.18 -9.31 -52.65
C LEU A 274 60.50 -7.87 -53.04
N LEU A 275 59.82 -6.89 -52.43
CA LEU A 275 60.10 -5.47 -52.63
C LEU A 275 61.52 -5.10 -52.20
N GLU A 276 62.01 -5.65 -51.09
CA GLU A 276 63.38 -5.39 -50.63
C GLU A 276 64.40 -5.96 -51.62
N ARG A 277 64.18 -7.18 -52.16
CA ARG A 277 65.00 -7.74 -53.23
C ARG A 277 64.94 -6.91 -54.52
N GLU A 278 63.77 -6.39 -54.89
CA GLU A 278 63.64 -5.48 -56.05
C GLU A 278 64.35 -4.14 -55.83
N LYS A 279 64.36 -3.61 -54.60
CA LYS A 279 65.14 -2.40 -54.28
C LYS A 279 66.63 -2.65 -54.39
N GLU A 280 67.11 -3.79 -53.93
CA GLU A 280 68.53 -4.18 -54.04
C GLU A 280 68.95 -4.33 -55.51
N THR A 281 68.12 -4.96 -56.35
CA THR A 281 68.40 -5.11 -57.79
C THR A 281 68.29 -3.77 -58.54
N ALA A 282 67.32 -2.93 -58.18
CA ALA A 282 67.19 -1.57 -58.71
C ALA A 282 68.35 -0.66 -58.28
N ALA A 283 68.89 -0.84 -57.07
CA ALA A 283 70.07 -0.12 -56.59
C ALA A 283 71.33 -0.53 -57.38
N ALA A 284 71.50 -1.82 -57.67
CA ALA A 284 72.57 -2.32 -58.53
C ALA A 284 72.47 -1.77 -59.96
N ALA A 285 71.27 -1.79 -60.56
CA ALA A 285 71.02 -1.22 -61.89
C ALA A 285 71.21 0.31 -61.94
N ARG A 286 70.84 1.03 -60.87
CA ARG A 286 71.11 2.47 -60.75
C ARG A 286 72.60 2.76 -60.62
N SER A 287 73.37 1.94 -59.90
CA SER A 287 74.83 2.09 -59.78
C SER A 287 75.54 1.89 -61.13
N GLU A 288 75.03 1.04 -62.01
CA GLU A 288 75.54 0.87 -63.38
C GLU A 288 75.13 2.05 -64.30
N LEU A 289 73.91 2.57 -64.13
CA LEU A 289 73.41 3.73 -64.89
C LEU A 289 74.08 5.05 -64.48
N GLU A 290 74.47 5.19 -63.21
CA GLU A 290 75.14 6.38 -62.64
C GLU A 290 76.62 6.50 -63.09
N GLN A 291 77.23 5.42 -63.57
CA GLN A 291 78.55 5.46 -64.24
C GLN A 291 78.45 5.94 -65.70
N ALA A 292 77.31 5.75 -66.37
CA ALA A 292 77.07 6.18 -67.75
C ALA A 292 76.48 7.61 -67.88
N THR A 293 75.82 8.12 -66.84
CA THR A 293 75.07 9.39 -66.88
C THR A 293 75.83 10.62 -66.36
N LYS A 294 77.04 10.45 -65.81
CA LYS A 294 77.91 11.56 -65.34
C LYS A 294 78.55 12.40 -66.47
N ALA A 295 78.39 12.02 -67.74
CA ALA A 295 79.28 12.49 -68.82
C ALA A 295 78.77 13.63 -69.70
N ALA A 296 77.55 14.17 -69.56
CA ALA A 296 77.12 15.22 -70.50
C ALA A 296 76.43 16.42 -69.82
N GLU A 297 75.13 16.65 -69.97
CA GLU A 297 74.68 18.06 -70.07
C GLU A 297 73.36 18.39 -69.33
N LEU A 298 72.99 17.64 -68.28
CA LEU A 298 71.71 17.81 -67.56
C LEU A 298 71.77 18.62 -66.25
N ALA A 299 72.91 19.25 -65.93
CA ALA A 299 73.12 19.88 -64.62
C ALA A 299 72.50 21.29 -64.43
N GLN A 300 71.96 21.94 -65.47
CA GLN A 300 71.46 23.32 -65.35
C GLN A 300 69.95 23.51 -65.63
N LYS A 301 69.30 22.57 -66.35
CA LYS A 301 67.85 22.62 -66.64
C LYS A 301 67.00 21.77 -65.67
N ASN A 302 67.59 20.76 -65.02
CA ASN A 302 66.93 19.95 -63.97
C ASN A 302 66.77 20.70 -62.65
N GLN A 303 67.64 21.66 -62.33
CA GLN A 303 67.62 22.32 -61.01
C GLN A 303 66.39 23.23 -60.80
N THR A 304 65.77 23.74 -61.87
CA THR A 304 64.54 24.55 -61.80
C THR A 304 63.29 23.67 -61.83
N THR A 305 63.24 22.65 -62.69
CA THR A 305 62.11 21.71 -62.76
C THR A 305 62.04 20.80 -61.54
N GLU A 306 63.17 20.38 -60.95
CA GLU A 306 63.19 19.62 -59.69
C GLU A 306 62.73 20.47 -58.49
N LYS A 307 63.02 21.77 -58.48
CA LYS A 307 62.50 22.70 -57.46
C LYS A 307 61.00 22.90 -57.61
N GLU A 308 60.50 23.06 -58.84
CA GLU A 308 59.06 23.18 -59.09
C GLU A 308 58.31 21.87 -58.80
N ILE A 309 58.86 20.71 -59.18
CA ILE A 309 58.31 19.39 -58.83
C ILE A 309 58.36 19.16 -57.31
N GLY A 310 59.45 19.57 -56.64
CA GLY A 310 59.58 19.49 -55.18
C GLY A 310 58.57 20.39 -54.47
N GLN A 311 58.35 21.60 -54.95
CA GLN A 311 57.33 22.53 -54.44
C GLN A 311 55.91 21.99 -54.69
N LEU A 312 55.63 21.49 -55.90
CA LEU A 312 54.33 20.88 -56.22
C LEU A 312 54.07 19.62 -55.38
N LYS A 313 55.07 18.76 -55.16
CA LYS A 313 54.97 17.61 -54.25
C LYS A 313 54.70 18.04 -52.81
N ALA A 314 55.42 19.04 -52.31
CA ALA A 314 55.18 19.57 -50.96
C ALA A 314 53.77 20.16 -50.80
N VAL A 315 53.25 20.84 -51.84
CA VAL A 315 51.87 21.33 -51.87
C VAL A 315 50.87 20.17 -51.92
N VAL A 316 51.12 19.14 -52.74
CA VAL A 316 50.28 17.94 -52.83
C VAL A 316 50.26 17.17 -51.50
N ASP A 317 51.40 17.01 -50.83
CA ASP A 317 51.49 16.34 -49.53
C ASP A 317 50.78 17.15 -48.44
N SER A 318 50.94 18.48 -48.45
CA SER A 318 50.20 19.39 -47.56
C SER A 318 48.69 19.31 -47.81
N LEU A 319 48.24 19.26 -49.07
CA LEU A 319 46.84 19.12 -49.43
C LEU A 319 46.29 17.74 -49.03
N HIS A 320 47.05 16.66 -49.23
CA HIS A 320 46.69 15.32 -48.77
C HIS A 320 46.53 15.27 -47.25
N LYS A 321 47.48 15.79 -46.48
CA LYS A 321 47.37 15.86 -45.01
C LYS A 321 46.17 16.69 -44.57
N LYS A 322 45.85 17.78 -45.27
CA LYS A 322 44.65 18.59 -44.99
C LYS A 322 43.37 17.83 -45.33
N LEU A 323 43.34 17.09 -46.44
CA LEU A 323 42.21 16.27 -46.86
C LEU A 323 41.99 15.11 -45.87
N GLU A 324 43.04 14.43 -45.45
CA GLU A 324 42.99 13.34 -44.47
C GLU A 324 42.48 13.85 -43.12
N LYS A 325 42.98 15.02 -42.66
CA LYS A 325 42.47 15.67 -41.45
C LYS A 325 40.99 16.07 -41.60
N ALA A 326 40.58 16.55 -42.77
CA ALA A 326 39.18 16.90 -43.04
C ALA A 326 38.27 15.66 -43.07
N LEU A 327 38.73 14.56 -43.67
CA LEU A 327 38.02 13.28 -43.69
C LEU A 327 37.89 12.69 -42.28
N MET A 328 38.96 12.73 -41.48
CA MET A 328 38.91 12.30 -40.08
C MET A 328 37.97 13.20 -39.25
N GLY A 329 37.98 14.52 -39.49
CA GLY A 329 37.02 15.43 -38.89
C GLY A 329 35.57 15.11 -39.29
N LYS A 330 35.35 14.76 -40.55
CA LYS A 330 34.05 14.36 -41.09
C LYS A 330 33.57 13.05 -40.46
N THR A 331 34.39 12.01 -40.38
CA THR A 331 34.00 10.72 -39.79
C THR A 331 33.69 10.84 -38.30
N VAL A 332 34.45 11.66 -37.56
CA VAL A 332 34.15 11.96 -36.16
C VAL A 332 32.83 12.73 -36.02
N ALA A 333 32.54 13.68 -36.91
CA ALA A 333 31.27 14.40 -36.91
C ALA A 333 30.09 13.48 -37.26
N GLU A 334 30.23 12.61 -38.26
CA GLU A 334 29.22 11.61 -38.65
C GLU A 334 28.96 10.61 -37.53
N SER A 335 30.00 10.12 -36.85
CA SER A 335 29.84 9.25 -35.67
C SER A 335 29.07 9.94 -34.55
N LYS A 336 29.42 11.20 -34.24
CA LYS A 336 28.72 11.98 -33.21
C LYS A 336 27.26 12.26 -33.59
N LEU A 337 26.99 12.54 -34.87
CA LEU A 337 25.61 12.69 -35.35
C LEU A 337 24.82 11.39 -35.19
N ALA A 338 25.40 10.24 -35.52
CA ALA A 338 24.75 8.96 -35.29
C ALA A 338 24.51 8.68 -33.79
N ASP A 339 25.43 9.07 -32.91
CA ASP A 339 25.25 8.98 -31.46
C ASP A 339 24.09 9.86 -30.98
N PHE A 340 24.03 11.12 -31.43
CA PHE A 340 22.92 12.02 -31.12
C PHE A 340 21.57 11.53 -31.67
N GLU A 341 21.54 10.91 -32.85
CA GLU A 341 20.31 10.33 -33.40
C GLU A 341 19.82 9.12 -32.59
N ARG A 342 20.73 8.32 -32.03
CA ARG A 342 20.37 7.21 -31.13
C ARG A 342 19.86 7.72 -29.78
N GLU A 343 20.52 8.71 -29.20
CA GLU A 343 20.09 9.35 -27.95
C GLU A 343 18.72 10.03 -28.12
N LYS A 344 18.51 10.75 -29.23
CA LYS A 344 17.21 11.33 -29.58
C LYS A 344 16.12 10.27 -29.64
N LYS A 345 16.35 9.15 -30.33
CA LYS A 345 15.37 8.05 -30.42
C LYS A 345 15.10 7.41 -29.05
N MET A 346 16.12 7.26 -28.20
CA MET A 346 15.95 6.75 -26.84
C MET A 346 15.04 7.67 -26.03
N ILE A 347 15.31 8.97 -26.02
CA ILE A 347 14.49 9.97 -25.31
C ILE A 347 13.06 10.02 -25.88
N GLU A 348 12.89 9.93 -27.20
CA GLU A 348 11.57 9.87 -27.83
C GLU A 348 10.76 8.65 -27.37
N LEU A 349 11.40 7.48 -27.25
CA LEU A 349 10.76 6.27 -26.74
C LEU A 349 10.43 6.39 -25.24
N ASP A 350 11.33 6.94 -24.43
CA ASP A 350 11.10 7.16 -23.01
C ASP A 350 9.91 8.12 -22.77
N ILE A 351 9.84 9.21 -23.54
CA ILE A 351 8.70 10.15 -23.50
C ILE A 351 7.41 9.44 -23.91
N GLN A 352 7.43 8.62 -24.97
CA GLN A 352 6.26 7.86 -25.39
C GLN A 352 5.79 6.87 -24.31
N GLU A 353 6.71 6.18 -23.65
CA GLU A 353 6.39 5.27 -22.54
C GLU A 353 5.75 6.03 -21.37
N ILE A 354 6.35 7.16 -20.97
CA ILE A 354 5.80 8.03 -19.91
C ILE A 354 4.41 8.53 -20.28
N LEU A 355 4.19 8.95 -21.54
CA LEU A 355 2.88 9.42 -22.00
C LEU A 355 1.83 8.31 -21.99
N VAL A 356 2.17 7.09 -22.43
CA VAL A 356 1.27 5.93 -22.39
C VAL A 356 0.94 5.56 -20.94
N ARG A 357 1.93 5.57 -20.05
CA ARG A 357 1.74 5.33 -18.61
C ARG A 357 0.84 6.37 -17.98
N HIS A 358 1.11 7.66 -18.20
CA HIS A 358 0.25 8.74 -17.71
C HIS A 358 -1.18 8.64 -18.26
N LYS A 359 -1.36 8.27 -19.55
CA LYS A 359 -2.68 8.06 -20.13
C LYS A 359 -3.41 6.91 -19.42
N SER A 360 -2.73 5.79 -19.17
CA SER A 360 -3.27 4.67 -18.41
C SER A 360 -3.66 5.08 -16.98
N ASP A 361 -2.78 5.76 -16.26
CA ASP A 361 -3.02 6.23 -14.88
C ASP A 361 -4.21 7.18 -14.82
N VAL A 362 -4.35 8.10 -15.78
CA VAL A 362 -5.51 9.00 -15.89
C VAL A 362 -6.78 8.21 -16.13
N THR A 363 -6.78 7.24 -17.06
CA THR A 363 -7.98 6.42 -17.31
C THR A 363 -8.37 5.57 -16.10
N GLU A 364 -7.39 5.04 -15.35
CA GLU A 364 -7.66 4.28 -14.13
C GLU A 364 -8.26 5.18 -13.04
N ARG A 365 -7.69 6.38 -12.85
CA ARG A 365 -8.21 7.39 -11.91
C ARG A 365 -9.63 7.82 -12.28
N MET A 366 -9.91 8.04 -13.57
CA MET A 366 -11.27 8.35 -14.03
C MET A 366 -12.23 7.21 -13.74
N SER A 367 -11.82 5.95 -13.95
CA SER A 367 -12.67 4.78 -13.62
C SER A 367 -12.93 4.67 -12.11
N LYS A 368 -11.94 4.98 -11.26
CA LYS A 368 -12.06 5.00 -9.81
C LYS A 368 -13.00 6.12 -9.37
N PHE A 369 -12.87 7.30 -9.96
CA PHE A 369 -13.73 8.44 -9.71
C PHE A 369 -15.19 8.11 -10.06
N ALA A 370 -15.46 7.54 -11.24
CA ALA A 370 -16.80 7.13 -11.64
C ALA A 370 -17.44 6.12 -10.65
N ARG A 371 -16.67 5.14 -10.15
CA ARG A 371 -17.15 4.20 -9.12
C ARG A 371 -17.47 4.89 -7.78
N LEU A 372 -16.66 5.86 -7.38
CA LEU A 372 -16.90 6.63 -6.16
C LEU A 372 -18.13 7.52 -6.30
N GLU A 373 -18.34 8.14 -7.47
CA GLU A 373 -19.55 8.90 -7.77
C GLU A 373 -20.80 8.03 -7.73
N GLU A 374 -20.78 6.84 -8.34
CA GLU A 374 -21.89 5.88 -8.25
C GLU A 374 -22.17 5.46 -6.80
N SER A 375 -21.11 5.19 -6.02
CA SER A 375 -21.24 4.87 -4.60
C SER A 375 -21.86 6.02 -3.82
N LEU A 376 -21.42 7.26 -4.06
CA LEU A 376 -21.94 8.46 -3.43
C LEU A 376 -23.44 8.62 -3.74
N VAL A 377 -23.84 8.50 -5.01
CA VAL A 377 -25.25 8.57 -5.44
C VAL A 377 -26.09 7.49 -4.76
N LEU A 378 -25.58 6.26 -4.64
CA LEU A 378 -26.28 5.19 -3.93
C LEU A 378 -26.43 5.47 -2.44
N THR A 379 -25.38 5.99 -1.79
CA THR A 379 -25.46 6.38 -0.37
C THR A 379 -26.43 7.53 -0.13
N GLN A 380 -26.47 8.52 -1.04
CA GLN A 380 -27.42 9.61 -0.98
C GLN A 380 -28.86 9.09 -1.10
N ARG A 381 -29.14 8.21 -2.06
CA ARG A 381 -30.47 7.58 -2.19
C ARG A 381 -30.88 6.80 -0.94
N LYS A 382 -29.96 6.07 -0.31
CA LYS A 382 -30.23 5.36 0.94
C LYS A 382 -30.52 6.33 2.10
N LEU A 383 -29.79 7.43 2.16
CA LEU A 383 -30.03 8.48 3.16
C LEU A 383 -31.41 9.12 2.96
N ASP A 384 -31.76 9.46 1.73
CA ASP A 384 -33.07 10.02 1.38
C ASP A 384 -34.21 9.04 1.72
N GLN A 385 -34.01 7.74 1.45
CA GLN A 385 -34.96 6.71 1.86
C GLN A 385 -35.13 6.65 3.39
N LYS A 386 -34.02 6.71 4.14
CA LYS A 386 -34.07 6.70 5.62
C LYS A 386 -34.73 7.96 6.18
N ASN A 387 -34.50 9.11 5.55
CA ASN A 387 -35.19 10.35 5.91
C ASN A 387 -36.69 10.22 5.66
N HIS A 388 -37.10 9.66 4.52
CA HIS A 388 -38.52 9.42 4.22
C HIS A 388 -39.17 8.44 5.20
N GLU A 389 -38.49 7.33 5.54
CA GLU A 389 -38.96 6.39 6.56
C GLU A 389 -39.13 7.10 7.92
N ASN A 390 -38.17 7.95 8.32
CA ASN A 390 -38.26 8.74 9.54
C ASN A 390 -39.42 9.73 9.54
N GLU A 391 -39.68 10.42 8.41
CA GLU A 391 -40.85 11.30 8.27
C GLU A 391 -42.15 10.53 8.46
N VAL A 392 -42.27 9.36 7.81
CA VAL A 392 -43.44 8.47 7.98
C VAL A 392 -43.59 7.99 9.42
N PHE A 393 -42.49 7.64 10.10
CA PHE A 393 -42.54 7.27 11.52
C PHE A 393 -42.96 8.45 12.42
N GLN A 394 -42.47 9.65 12.14
CA GLN A 394 -42.88 10.85 12.89
C GLN A 394 -44.37 11.14 12.67
N ASP A 395 -44.88 11.00 11.46
CA ASP A 395 -46.30 11.22 11.17
C ASP A 395 -47.18 10.14 11.82
N ASN A 396 -46.76 8.88 11.78
CA ASN A 396 -47.45 7.79 12.49
C ASN A 396 -47.45 8.02 14.01
N LEU A 397 -46.34 8.52 14.58
CA LEU A 397 -46.25 8.84 16.00
C LEU A 397 -47.20 10.00 16.37
N LYS A 398 -47.24 11.06 15.55
CA LYS A 398 -48.19 12.16 15.73
C LYS A 398 -49.64 11.67 15.70
N GLN A 399 -50.00 10.81 14.74
CA GLN A 399 -51.34 10.21 14.66
C GLN A 399 -51.66 9.36 15.89
N ALA A 400 -50.71 8.55 16.37
CA ALA A 400 -50.91 7.74 17.57
C ALA A 400 -51.10 8.60 18.83
N LEU A 401 -50.34 9.69 18.97
CA LEU A 401 -50.50 10.65 20.06
C LEU A 401 -51.88 11.34 20.01
N GLN A 402 -52.33 11.75 18.82
CA GLN A 402 -53.66 12.35 18.64
C GLN A 402 -54.78 11.37 19.01
N GLN A 403 -54.67 10.09 18.63
CA GLN A 403 -55.64 9.06 19.02
C GLN A 403 -55.66 8.79 20.53
N LEU A 404 -54.52 8.91 21.20
CA LEU A 404 -54.45 8.79 22.66
C LEU A 404 -55.11 9.98 23.36
N GLU A 405 -54.92 11.19 22.83
CA GLU A 405 -55.54 12.41 23.33
C GLU A 405 -57.07 12.37 23.16
N GLU A 406 -57.56 11.94 21.99
CA GLU A 406 -58.99 11.72 21.75
C GLU A 406 -59.59 10.66 22.68
N ARG A 407 -58.88 9.55 22.93
CA ARG A 407 -59.30 8.53 23.91
C ARG A 407 -59.29 9.05 25.34
N GLY A 408 -58.33 9.91 25.70
CA GLY A 408 -58.27 10.59 26.99
C GLY A 408 -59.49 11.48 27.20
N GLY A 409 -59.83 12.31 26.20
CA GLY A 409 -61.03 13.16 26.23
C GLY A 409 -62.33 12.35 26.33
N HIS A 410 -62.42 11.22 25.63
CA HIS A 410 -63.56 10.30 25.77
C HIS A 410 -63.64 9.67 27.17
N GLY A 411 -62.49 9.42 27.81
CA GLY A 411 -62.41 8.98 29.19
C GLY A 411 -62.97 10.03 30.17
N GLU A 412 -62.64 11.30 29.97
CA GLU A 412 -63.19 12.41 30.77
C GLU A 412 -64.71 12.58 30.56
N GLU A 413 -65.20 12.51 29.33
CA GLU A 413 -66.64 12.54 29.03
C GLU A 413 -67.41 11.39 29.70
N LEU A 414 -66.85 10.18 29.67
CA LEU A 414 -67.42 9.01 30.35
C LEU A 414 -67.40 9.19 31.87
N GLN A 415 -66.32 9.75 32.42
CA GLN A 415 -66.22 10.04 33.85
C GLN A 415 -67.25 11.08 34.29
N ASP A 416 -67.47 12.14 33.50
CA ASP A 416 -68.52 13.13 33.75
C ASP A 416 -69.92 12.52 33.65
N LYS A 417 -70.14 11.59 32.72
CA LYS A 417 -71.40 10.84 32.62
C LYS A 417 -71.63 9.96 33.85
N ILE A 418 -70.59 9.25 34.32
CA ILE A 418 -70.62 8.45 35.55
C ILE A 418 -70.98 9.36 36.74
N ASN A 419 -70.28 10.49 36.89
CA ASN A 419 -70.53 11.45 37.96
C ASN A 419 -71.98 11.99 37.92
N SER A 420 -72.53 12.24 36.73
CA SER A 420 -73.93 12.66 36.56
C SER A 420 -74.92 11.55 36.95
N LEU A 421 -74.68 10.32 36.51
CA LEU A 421 -75.51 9.17 36.86
C LEU A 421 -75.45 8.86 38.35
N GLU A 422 -74.29 9.02 39.00
CA GLU A 422 -74.16 8.89 40.45
C GLU A 422 -74.95 9.96 41.20
N LYS A 423 -74.98 11.20 40.69
CA LYS A 423 -75.82 12.27 41.26
C LYS A 423 -77.30 11.95 41.11
N GLU A 424 -77.73 11.46 39.94
CA GLU A 424 -79.11 11.02 39.71
C GLU A 424 -79.47 9.83 40.62
N LEU A 425 -78.56 8.89 40.79
CA LEU A 425 -78.74 7.73 41.67
C LEU A 425 -78.91 8.16 43.12
N LYS A 426 -78.04 9.03 43.63
CA LYS A 426 -78.17 9.62 44.98
C LYS A 426 -79.49 10.37 45.14
N PHE A 427 -79.89 11.13 44.14
CA PHE A 427 -81.19 11.83 44.15
C PHE A 427 -82.37 10.85 44.21
N MET A 428 -82.31 9.77 43.44
CA MET A 428 -83.30 8.69 43.46
C MET A 428 -83.30 7.93 44.80
N GLU A 429 -82.14 7.74 45.44
CA GLU A 429 -82.04 7.16 46.79
C GLU A 429 -82.69 8.06 47.83
N VAL A 430 -82.49 9.39 47.77
CA VAL A 430 -83.17 10.33 48.66
C VAL A 430 -84.68 10.27 48.45
N LYS A 431 -85.17 10.31 47.20
CA LYS A 431 -86.61 10.17 46.91
C LYS A 431 -87.17 8.83 47.35
N LYS A 432 -86.41 7.74 47.21
CA LYS A 432 -86.79 6.41 47.69
C LYS A 432 -86.89 6.41 49.22
N ASN A 433 -85.95 7.04 49.92
CA ASN A 433 -85.99 7.18 51.37
C ASN A 433 -87.16 8.06 51.82
N GLU A 434 -87.48 9.14 51.10
CA GLU A 434 -88.68 9.95 51.33
C GLU A 434 -89.98 9.17 51.08
N ALA A 435 -90.02 8.33 50.04
CA ALA A 435 -91.15 7.45 49.75
C ALA A 435 -91.30 6.34 50.80
N ILE A 436 -90.18 5.76 51.28
CA ILE A 436 -90.15 4.80 52.38
C ILE A 436 -90.63 5.47 53.68
N ASN A 437 -90.22 6.72 53.95
CA ASN A 437 -90.66 7.47 55.12
C ASN A 437 -92.14 7.86 55.04
N LYS A 438 -92.63 8.23 53.85
CA LYS A 438 -94.07 8.43 53.60
C LYS A 438 -94.86 7.13 53.71
N LEU A 439 -94.33 6.01 53.25
CA LEU A 439 -94.94 4.68 53.43
C LEU A 439 -94.92 4.23 54.88
N ALA A 440 -93.85 4.52 55.63
CA ALA A 440 -93.80 4.30 57.08
C ALA A 440 -94.83 5.15 57.82
N GLN A 441 -95.15 6.34 57.31
CA GLN A 441 -96.19 7.22 57.84
C GLN A 441 -97.61 6.72 57.49
N VAL A 442 -97.81 6.16 56.29
CA VAL A 442 -99.08 5.53 55.87
C VAL A 442 -99.32 4.18 56.58
N MET A 443 -98.26 3.47 56.97
CA MET A 443 -98.33 2.19 57.69
C MET A 443 -98.81 2.29 59.15
N PHE A 444 -98.98 3.50 59.72
CA PHE A 444 -99.56 3.70 61.06
C PHE A 444 -101.10 3.82 61.07
N SER A 445 -101.79 3.49 59.98
CA SER A 445 -103.26 3.44 59.95
C SER A 445 -103.78 2.32 59.04
N ARG A 446 -104.19 1.21 59.68
CA ARG A 446 -105.14 0.18 59.22
C ARG A 446 -104.77 -0.72 58.02
N THR A 447 -104.65 -2.01 58.37
CA THR A 447 -105.19 -3.23 57.73
C THR A 447 -106.53 -3.05 56.98
N PRO A 448 -107.05 -4.04 56.19
CA PRO A 448 -106.43 -5.11 55.39
C PRO A 448 -107.14 -5.37 54.00
N ASP A 449 -106.57 -6.32 53.25
CA ASP A 449 -107.22 -7.43 52.53
C ASP A 449 -107.63 -7.40 51.03
N ARG A 450 -107.36 -8.57 50.41
CA ARG A 450 -107.97 -9.28 49.27
C ARG A 450 -107.78 -8.84 47.81
N GLY A 451 -107.04 -9.69 47.08
CA GLY A 451 -107.67 -10.63 46.14
C GLY A 451 -107.30 -10.52 44.65
N GLY A 452 -106.89 -11.65 44.05
CA GLY A 452 -107.34 -12.00 42.68
C GLY A 452 -106.31 -12.08 41.54
N SER A 453 -105.73 -13.28 41.38
CA SER A 453 -105.47 -14.03 40.13
C SER A 453 -104.77 -13.42 38.89
N SER A 454 -103.71 -14.15 38.49
CA SER A 454 -103.44 -14.68 37.13
C SER A 454 -103.20 -13.71 35.96
N GLN A 455 -101.96 -13.67 35.46
CA GLN A 455 -101.70 -14.01 34.05
C GLN A 455 -100.21 -14.25 33.72
N GLN A 456 -99.97 -15.40 33.09
CA GLN A 456 -98.73 -15.82 32.44
C GLN A 456 -98.32 -14.93 31.24
N SER A 457 -97.04 -15.06 30.88
CA SER A 457 -96.47 -14.96 29.53
C SER A 457 -96.03 -13.58 28.99
N SER A 458 -94.79 -13.18 29.31
CA SER A 458 -94.01 -12.27 28.44
C SER A 458 -92.46 -12.37 28.57
N GLY A 459 -91.93 -13.07 29.59
CA GLY A 459 -90.48 -13.16 29.83
C GLY A 459 -89.67 -13.93 28.77
N SER A 460 -90.25 -14.98 28.18
CA SER A 460 -89.53 -15.84 27.22
C SER A 460 -89.21 -15.12 25.89
N ARG A 461 -90.08 -14.21 25.39
CA ARG A 461 -89.79 -13.43 24.18
C ARG A 461 -88.72 -12.35 24.36
N ARG A 462 -88.52 -11.83 25.58
CA ARG A 462 -87.43 -10.89 25.90
C ARG A 462 -86.10 -11.64 26.03
N GLN A 463 -86.08 -12.75 26.75
CA GLN A 463 -84.91 -13.63 26.83
C GLN A 463 -84.51 -14.17 25.45
N ASP A 464 -85.45 -14.56 24.58
CA ASP A 464 -85.12 -15.03 23.23
C ASP A 464 -84.54 -13.93 22.32
N ARG A 465 -84.97 -12.67 22.48
CA ARG A 465 -84.38 -11.54 21.74
C ARG A 465 -82.98 -11.20 22.23
N GLU A 466 -82.77 -11.28 23.54
CA GLU A 466 -81.48 -11.04 24.17
C GLU A 466 -80.48 -12.16 23.87
N ILE A 467 -80.91 -13.43 23.87
CA ILE A 467 -80.11 -14.57 23.44
C ILE A 467 -79.73 -14.46 21.95
N ARG A 468 -80.64 -14.00 21.07
CA ARG A 468 -80.29 -13.73 19.66
C ARG A 468 -79.29 -12.60 19.51
N LYS A 469 -79.43 -11.53 20.31
CA LYS A 469 -78.49 -10.40 20.30
C LYS A 469 -77.10 -10.83 20.78
N LEU A 470 -77.02 -11.55 21.90
CA LEU A 470 -75.77 -12.09 22.44
C LEU A 470 -75.12 -13.11 21.50
N ARG A 471 -75.91 -13.93 20.78
CA ARG A 471 -75.37 -14.81 19.72
C ARG A 471 -74.80 -14.02 18.53
N GLY A 472 -75.44 -12.93 18.13
CA GLY A 472 -74.93 -12.04 17.08
C GLY A 472 -73.65 -11.31 17.48
N GLU A 473 -73.58 -10.82 18.73
CA GLU A 473 -72.38 -10.20 19.30
C GLU A 473 -71.24 -11.22 19.42
N LEU A 474 -71.52 -12.44 19.90
CA LEU A 474 -70.53 -13.51 19.97
C LEU A 474 -70.00 -13.90 18.58
N GLN A 475 -70.87 -13.98 17.57
CA GLN A 475 -70.46 -14.28 16.19
C GLN A 475 -69.64 -13.14 15.59
N HIS A 476 -70.03 -11.89 15.84
CA HIS A 476 -69.30 -10.71 15.40
C HIS A 476 -67.91 -10.62 16.05
N GLU A 477 -67.81 -10.90 17.35
CA GLU A 477 -66.54 -10.89 18.07
C GLU A 477 -65.65 -12.06 17.64
N THR A 478 -66.23 -13.24 17.39
CA THR A 478 -65.51 -14.38 16.78
C THR A 478 -64.96 -14.03 15.40
N GLN A 479 -65.74 -13.32 14.57
CA GLN A 479 -65.30 -12.89 13.24
C GLN A 479 -64.19 -11.82 13.30
N LYS A 480 -64.24 -10.91 14.29
CA LYS A 480 -63.15 -9.97 14.56
C LYS A 480 -61.87 -10.68 14.98
N PHE A 481 -61.95 -11.64 15.91
CA PHE A 481 -60.79 -12.43 16.32
C PHE A 481 -60.23 -13.24 15.14
N GLN A 482 -61.08 -13.85 14.31
CA GLN A 482 -60.63 -14.54 13.10
C GLN A 482 -59.96 -13.61 12.09
N ASN A 483 -60.46 -12.38 11.91
CA ASN A 483 -59.83 -11.37 11.07
C ASN A 483 -58.47 -10.93 11.64
N MET A 484 -58.38 -10.77 12.96
CA MET A 484 -57.13 -10.43 13.65
C MET A 484 -56.09 -11.54 13.53
N VAL A 485 -56.50 -12.80 13.72
CA VAL A 485 -55.64 -13.97 13.53
C VAL A 485 -55.15 -14.06 12.08
N ARG A 486 -56.03 -13.84 11.09
CA ARG A 486 -55.62 -13.78 9.67
C ARG A 486 -54.63 -12.64 9.40
N LYS A 487 -54.82 -11.48 10.03
CA LYS A 487 -53.90 -10.35 9.91
C LYS A 487 -52.52 -10.69 10.48
N TYR A 488 -52.46 -11.25 11.70
CA TYR A 488 -51.19 -11.66 12.31
C TYR A 488 -50.52 -12.82 11.58
N GLN A 489 -51.28 -13.77 11.03
CA GLN A 489 -50.73 -14.82 10.16
C GLN A 489 -50.09 -14.24 8.90
N LYS A 490 -50.72 -13.23 8.28
CA LYS A 490 -50.17 -12.53 7.13
C LYS A 490 -48.92 -11.72 7.48
N GLU A 491 -48.92 -11.00 8.62
CA GLU A 491 -47.74 -10.27 9.10
C GLU A 491 -46.57 -11.21 9.41
N LEU A 492 -46.85 -12.40 9.97
CA LEU A 492 -45.85 -13.45 10.17
C LEU A 492 -45.26 -13.96 8.85
N GLU A 493 -46.10 -14.16 7.84
CA GLU A 493 -45.66 -14.58 6.50
C GLU A 493 -44.83 -13.48 5.81
N ASP A 494 -45.23 -12.22 5.90
CA ASP A 494 -44.49 -11.06 5.36
C ASP A 494 -43.13 -10.90 6.04
N VAL A 495 -43.05 -11.10 7.36
CA VAL A 495 -41.77 -11.10 8.10
C VAL A 495 -40.90 -12.29 7.71
N SER A 496 -41.49 -13.48 7.55
CA SER A 496 -40.77 -14.67 7.07
C SER A 496 -40.19 -14.45 5.67
N ASN A 497 -40.94 -13.82 4.76
CA ASN A 497 -40.48 -13.50 3.41
C ASN A 497 -39.32 -12.49 3.43
N LYS A 498 -39.41 -11.43 4.25
CA LYS A 498 -38.32 -10.46 4.42
C LYS A 498 -37.04 -11.10 4.97
N ILE A 499 -37.18 -12.05 5.90
CA ILE A 499 -36.02 -12.80 6.42
C ILE A 499 -35.39 -13.64 5.31
N ALA A 500 -36.19 -14.28 4.44
CA ALA A 500 -35.68 -15.05 3.31
C ALA A 500 -34.96 -14.15 2.27
N GLU A 501 -35.52 -12.97 1.96
CA GLU A 501 -34.89 -11.99 1.07
C GLU A 501 -33.54 -11.49 1.61
N GLU A 502 -33.46 -11.15 2.90
CA GLU A 502 -32.21 -10.76 3.57
C GLU A 502 -31.19 -11.91 3.61
N GLN A 503 -31.64 -13.15 3.81
CA GLN A 503 -30.78 -14.33 3.74
C GLN A 503 -30.21 -14.53 2.33
N GLN A 504 -31.02 -14.33 1.30
CA GLN A 504 -30.57 -14.41 -0.10
C GLN A 504 -29.57 -13.28 -0.43
N LEU A 505 -29.84 -12.04 0.00
CA LEU A 505 -28.93 -10.91 -0.19
C LEU A 505 -27.58 -11.14 0.51
N ARG A 506 -27.60 -11.72 1.70
CA ARG A 506 -26.38 -12.08 2.44
C ARG A 506 -25.56 -13.14 1.71
N GLN A 507 -26.20 -14.13 1.11
CA GLN A 507 -25.52 -15.14 0.28
C GLN A 507 -24.89 -14.50 -0.96
N ASP A 508 -25.60 -13.62 -1.66
CA ASP A 508 -25.07 -12.88 -2.82
C ASP A 508 -23.87 -12.01 -2.48
N LEU A 509 -23.93 -11.29 -1.35
CA LEU A 509 -22.79 -10.50 -0.86
C LEU A 509 -21.59 -11.39 -0.50
N GLN A 510 -21.83 -12.56 0.09
CA GLN A 510 -20.78 -13.51 0.41
C GLN A 510 -20.11 -14.08 -0.86
N VAL A 511 -20.88 -14.35 -1.92
CA VAL A 511 -20.35 -14.75 -3.22
C VAL A 511 -19.51 -13.61 -3.84
N LYS A 512 -20.00 -12.37 -3.80
CA LYS A 512 -19.25 -11.20 -4.31
C LYS A 512 -17.95 -10.97 -3.55
N LEU A 513 -17.95 -11.19 -2.23
CA LEU A 513 -16.75 -11.10 -1.41
C LEU A 513 -15.72 -12.15 -1.85
N ILE A 514 -16.12 -13.42 -2.00
CA ILE A 514 -15.24 -14.49 -2.46
C ILE A 514 -14.66 -14.18 -3.85
N GLN A 515 -15.46 -13.66 -4.77
CA GLN A 515 -14.98 -13.24 -6.09
C GLN A 515 -13.96 -12.09 -6.01
N SER A 516 -14.20 -11.10 -5.14
CA SER A 516 -13.25 -10.00 -4.90
C SER A 516 -11.94 -10.49 -4.26
N GLU A 517 -12.02 -11.42 -3.31
CA GLU A 517 -10.86 -12.05 -2.69
C GLU A 517 -10.04 -12.86 -3.71
N GLN A 518 -10.70 -13.58 -4.62
CA GLN A 518 -10.05 -14.28 -5.73
C GLN A 518 -9.36 -13.30 -6.69
N GLN A 519 -10.01 -12.20 -7.07
CA GLN A 519 -9.40 -11.16 -7.91
C GLN A 519 -8.18 -10.52 -7.24
N LEU A 520 -8.25 -10.25 -5.92
CA LEU A 520 -7.11 -9.77 -5.15
C LEU A 520 -5.98 -10.81 -5.09
N ALA A 521 -6.29 -12.10 -4.95
CA ALA A 521 -5.31 -13.16 -4.98
C ALA A 521 -4.63 -13.27 -6.35
N THR A 522 -5.39 -13.15 -7.46
CA THR A 522 -4.86 -13.13 -8.82
C THR A 522 -3.98 -11.91 -9.08
N LEU A 523 -4.38 -10.71 -8.63
CA LEU A 523 -3.57 -9.50 -8.76
C LEU A 523 -2.28 -9.60 -7.93
N LYS A 524 -2.33 -10.20 -6.75
CA LYS A 524 -1.15 -10.45 -5.92
C LYS A 524 -0.18 -11.44 -6.57
N THR A 525 -0.68 -12.51 -7.19
CA THR A 525 0.20 -13.44 -7.94
C THR A 525 0.72 -12.83 -9.23
N SER A 526 -0.06 -11.99 -9.93
CA SER A 526 0.43 -11.23 -11.10
C SER A 526 1.50 -10.19 -10.73
N LEU A 527 1.39 -9.53 -9.57
CA LEU A 527 2.44 -8.63 -9.06
C LEU A 527 3.70 -9.41 -8.67
N SER A 528 3.53 -10.61 -8.11
CA SER A 528 4.63 -11.51 -7.73
C SER A 528 5.34 -12.16 -8.92
N ASN A 529 4.69 -12.24 -10.10
CA ASN A 529 5.22 -12.87 -11.30
C ASN A 529 5.65 -11.86 -12.39
N GLY A 530 5.52 -10.55 -12.14
CA GLY A 530 6.12 -9.52 -12.99
C GLY A 530 7.63 -9.45 -12.77
N PRO A 531 8.45 -9.21 -13.81
CA PRO A 531 9.91 -9.20 -13.67
C PRO A 531 10.31 -8.00 -12.81
N THR A 532 10.53 -8.25 -11.52
CA THR A 532 11.01 -7.25 -10.58
C THR A 532 12.51 -7.39 -10.45
N MET A 533 13.18 -6.37 -10.97
CA MET A 533 14.52 -5.94 -10.61
C MET A 533 14.77 -6.14 -9.11
N GLU A 534 15.79 -6.93 -8.79
CA GLU A 534 16.24 -7.24 -7.44
C GLU A 534 16.60 -5.96 -6.68
N LEU A 535 15.77 -5.60 -5.71
CA LEU A 535 16.11 -4.66 -4.64
C LEU A 535 15.93 -5.39 -3.31
N ILE A 536 17.05 -5.94 -2.84
CA ILE A 536 17.52 -6.06 -1.44
C ILE A 536 16.41 -6.28 -0.41
N ASP A 537 16.21 -7.55 -0.06
CA ASP A 537 15.42 -8.00 1.08
C ASP A 537 16.28 -7.89 2.37
N SER A 538 15.78 -7.17 3.37
CA SER A 538 16.30 -7.18 4.74
C SER A 538 15.13 -7.49 5.68
N PRO A 539 15.21 -8.53 6.52
CA PRO A 539 14.08 -9.02 7.27
C PRO A 539 13.98 -8.31 8.63
N ALA A 540 13.33 -7.16 8.66
CA ALA A 540 12.68 -6.60 9.84
C ALA A 540 11.69 -5.53 9.37
N HIS A 541 10.54 -5.44 10.05
CA HIS A 541 9.41 -4.54 9.76
C HIS A 541 8.31 -5.11 8.85
N SER A 542 7.57 -6.07 9.42
CA SER A 542 6.14 -6.18 9.16
C SER A 542 5.44 -4.91 9.66
N ASP A 543 5.36 -3.87 8.82
CA ASP A 543 4.39 -2.77 8.92
C ASP A 543 4.46 -1.94 7.62
N ILE A 544 4.14 -2.58 6.49
CA ILE A 544 3.90 -1.87 5.22
C ILE A 544 2.40 -1.61 5.12
N VAL A 545 1.94 -0.63 5.91
CA VAL A 545 0.71 0.11 5.62
C VAL A 545 1.12 1.32 4.79
N SER A 546 0.87 1.24 3.49
CA SER A 546 0.74 2.33 2.49
C SER A 546 1.41 3.70 2.81
N PRO A 547 2.46 4.11 2.07
CA PRO A 547 3.20 5.36 2.31
C PRO A 547 2.48 6.64 1.82
N ILE A 548 1.14 6.63 1.73
CA ILE A 548 0.34 7.75 1.22
C ILE A 548 -0.29 8.59 2.35
N VAL A 549 -0.20 8.17 3.63
CA VAL A 549 -0.84 8.88 4.76
C VAL A 549 0.09 9.07 5.98
N GLU A 550 1.40 8.88 5.87
CA GLU A 550 2.31 9.16 7.00
C GLU A 550 2.63 10.67 7.10
N ARG A 551 1.88 11.38 7.95
CA ARG A 551 2.34 12.64 8.53
C ARG A 551 3.38 12.31 9.59
N VAL A 552 4.63 12.70 9.37
CA VAL A 552 5.68 12.48 10.37
C VAL A 552 5.64 13.64 11.37
N THR A 553 5.54 13.34 12.66
CA THR A 553 5.41 14.33 13.73
C THR A 553 6.49 14.18 14.79
N CYS A 554 6.88 15.27 15.44
CA CYS A 554 7.88 15.28 16.50
C CYS A 554 7.70 16.45 17.45
N ARG A 555 7.90 16.17 18.75
CA ARG A 555 7.95 17.18 19.79
C ARG A 555 9.39 17.65 19.96
N LEU A 556 9.64 18.92 19.69
CA LEU A 556 10.99 19.50 19.73
C LEU A 556 11.00 20.89 20.38
N GLN A 557 12.18 21.47 20.47
CA GLN A 557 12.39 22.76 21.11
C GLN A 557 13.01 23.81 20.15
N ILE A 558 12.45 25.02 20.12
CA ILE A 558 12.98 26.18 19.37
C ILE A 558 13.44 27.31 20.31
N PRO A 559 14.39 28.17 19.91
CA PRO A 559 14.86 29.29 20.75
C PRO A 559 13.74 30.31 21.00
N LYS A 560 13.59 30.78 22.25
CA LYS A 560 12.67 31.90 22.59
C LYS A 560 13.14 33.28 22.08
N GLY A 561 14.32 33.33 21.45
CA GLY A 561 14.90 34.52 20.85
C GLY A 561 16.33 34.26 20.38
N HIS A 562 17.09 35.32 20.06
CA HIS A 562 18.39 35.20 19.38
C HIS A 562 19.48 34.53 20.23
N ASN A 563 19.34 34.44 21.56
CA ASN A 563 20.32 33.81 22.44
C ASN A 563 19.67 32.75 23.37
N PRO A 564 19.52 31.50 22.90
CA PRO A 564 18.89 30.42 23.67
C PRO A 564 19.58 30.11 25.00
N ARG A 565 20.88 30.36 25.14
CA ARG A 565 21.61 30.20 26.43
C ARG A 565 21.12 31.15 27.52
N LYS A 566 20.61 32.34 27.15
CA LYS A 566 20.05 33.33 28.10
C LYS A 566 18.53 33.30 28.19
N GLN A 567 17.84 33.11 27.06
CA GLN A 567 16.37 33.22 26.96
C GLN A 567 15.65 31.86 27.05
N GLY A 568 16.37 30.76 26.95
CA GLY A 568 15.82 29.41 27.04
C GLY A 568 15.15 28.92 25.75
N TRP A 569 14.61 27.70 25.84
CA TRP A 569 13.97 26.97 24.75
C TRP A 569 12.44 26.92 24.95
N LYS A 570 11.67 26.96 23.87
CA LYS A 570 10.20 26.77 23.83
C LYS A 570 9.89 25.41 23.21
N GLU A 571 9.09 24.59 23.87
CA GLU A 571 8.57 23.36 23.28
C GLU A 571 7.54 23.68 22.20
N VAL A 572 7.64 22.97 21.08
CA VAL A 572 6.75 23.08 19.93
C VAL A 572 6.53 21.70 19.31
N PHE A 573 5.45 21.58 18.55
CA PHE A 573 5.09 20.36 17.84
C PHE A 573 5.30 20.55 16.34
N MET A 574 6.20 19.77 15.74
CA MET A 574 6.56 19.87 14.32
C MET A 574 5.90 18.75 13.51
N VAL A 575 5.36 19.11 12.35
CA VAL A 575 4.64 18.21 11.46
C VAL A 575 5.20 18.34 10.04
N MET A 576 5.73 17.23 9.54
CA MET A 576 6.19 17.10 8.17
C MET A 576 5.07 16.51 7.32
N SER A 577 4.58 17.29 6.34
CA SER A 577 3.56 16.84 5.40
C SER A 577 4.17 16.65 4.01
N PHE A 578 4.29 15.39 3.58
CA PHE A 578 4.74 15.07 2.23
C PHE A 578 3.70 15.44 1.16
N THR A 579 2.40 15.38 1.50
CA THR A 579 1.31 15.75 0.59
C THR A 579 1.36 17.22 0.20
N ASN A 580 1.57 18.10 1.19
CA ASN A 580 1.62 19.55 0.97
C ASN A 580 3.05 20.07 0.78
N LYS A 581 4.06 19.18 0.76
CA LYS A 581 5.49 19.50 0.65
C LYS A 581 5.94 20.61 1.60
N GLN A 582 5.50 20.56 2.86
CA GLN A 582 5.76 21.59 3.85
C GLN A 582 6.06 21.01 5.23
N LEU A 583 6.84 21.77 6.00
CA LEU A 583 7.17 21.56 7.40
C LEU A 583 6.47 22.63 8.23
N ALA A 584 5.47 22.24 9.03
CA ALA A 584 4.68 23.16 9.84
C ALA A 584 5.01 22.99 11.34
N VAL A 585 5.10 24.11 12.07
CA VAL A 585 5.39 24.15 13.50
C VAL A 585 4.18 24.70 14.24
N TYR A 586 3.66 23.94 15.20
CA TYR A 586 2.53 24.28 16.06
C TYR A 586 3.00 24.47 17.50
N GLU A 587 2.22 25.19 18.30
CA GLU A 587 2.50 25.36 19.72
C GLU A 587 2.33 24.04 20.49
N ASP A 588 1.20 23.35 20.27
CA ASP A 588 0.84 22.08 20.89
C ASP A 588 0.15 21.14 19.88
N GLU A 589 0.07 19.85 20.20
CA GLU A 589 -0.57 18.83 19.35
C GLU A 589 -2.06 19.13 19.12
N ASP A 590 -2.78 19.60 20.15
CA ASP A 590 -4.20 19.96 20.04
C ASP A 590 -4.46 21.13 19.07
N SER A 591 -3.43 21.94 18.78
CA SER A 591 -3.56 23.08 17.87
C SER A 591 -3.68 22.67 16.39
N LEU A 592 -3.38 21.41 16.04
CA LEU A 592 -3.47 20.87 14.68
C LEU A 592 -4.86 21.00 14.02
N GLN A 593 -5.93 21.01 14.82
CA GLN A 593 -7.32 21.04 14.31
C GLN A 593 -8.01 22.40 14.49
N THR A 594 -7.44 23.29 15.30
CA THR A 594 -8.16 24.49 15.79
C THR A 594 -7.43 25.80 15.53
N LYS A 595 -6.10 25.79 15.30
CA LYS A 595 -5.28 27.00 15.14
C LYS A 595 -4.31 26.90 13.96
N ASP A 596 -3.97 28.05 13.40
CA ASP A 596 -2.95 28.15 12.35
C ASP A 596 -1.54 27.85 12.89
N PRO A 597 -0.65 27.26 12.07
CA PRO A 597 0.73 26.98 12.46
C PRO A 597 1.50 28.27 12.76
N LEU A 598 2.39 28.21 13.77
CA LEU A 598 3.27 29.31 14.15
C LEU A 598 4.27 29.66 13.05
N MET A 599 4.80 28.63 12.38
CA MET A 599 5.78 28.78 11.29
C MET A 599 5.55 27.67 10.27
N VAL A 600 5.67 27.99 8.99
CA VAL A 600 5.58 27.01 7.89
C VAL A 600 6.77 27.20 6.97
N TYR A 601 7.49 26.12 6.70
CA TYR A 601 8.60 26.09 5.76
C TYR A 601 8.22 25.19 4.58
N GLN A 602 8.22 25.72 3.36
CA GLN A 602 8.08 24.84 2.19
C GLN A 602 9.36 24.06 1.98
N PHE A 603 9.26 22.83 1.49
CA PHE A 603 10.44 21.99 1.22
C PHE A 603 11.39 22.63 0.19
N SER A 604 10.86 23.39 -0.77
CA SER A 604 11.63 24.17 -1.74
C SER A 604 12.45 25.30 -1.12
N GLN A 605 12.06 25.80 0.07
CA GLN A 605 12.72 26.91 0.75
C GLN A 605 13.86 26.47 1.66
N ILE A 606 13.98 25.17 1.94
CA ILE A 606 15.01 24.61 2.82
C ILE A 606 16.21 24.17 1.98
N TYR A 607 17.37 24.76 2.25
CA TYR A 607 18.59 24.53 1.47
C TYR A 607 19.53 23.53 2.12
N THR A 608 19.75 23.67 3.43
CA THR A 608 20.68 22.80 4.16
C THR A 608 20.14 22.44 5.53
N VAL A 609 20.36 21.17 5.88
CA VAL A 609 20.07 20.61 7.20
C VAL A 609 21.35 19.99 7.70
N ARG A 610 21.85 20.47 8.84
CA ARG A 610 23.11 19.99 9.41
C ARG A 610 23.11 20.06 10.93
N THR A 611 23.92 19.21 11.55
CA THR A 611 24.28 19.35 12.96
C THR A 611 25.25 20.52 13.14
N LEU A 612 25.30 21.09 14.36
CA LEU A 612 26.23 22.19 14.65
C LEU A 612 27.68 21.70 14.64
N ASN A 613 28.52 22.32 13.80
CA ASN A 613 29.93 21.99 13.69
C ASN A 613 30.79 22.83 14.65
N PRO A 614 31.86 22.27 15.26
CA PRO A 614 32.80 23.04 16.09
C PRO A 614 33.44 24.20 15.30
N GLY A 615 33.19 25.44 15.71
CA GLY A 615 33.74 26.66 15.08
C GLY A 615 32.71 27.73 14.67
N GLU A 616 31.41 27.43 14.72
CA GLU A 616 30.33 28.37 14.35
C GLU A 616 29.90 29.29 15.49
N HIS A 617 29.55 30.54 15.17
CA HIS A 617 29.15 31.56 16.15
C HIS A 617 27.89 31.18 16.95
N GLU A 618 27.03 30.34 16.36
CA GLU A 618 25.84 29.71 16.96
C GLU A 618 26.18 28.91 18.24
N ILE A 619 27.38 28.32 18.34
CA ILE A 619 27.83 27.51 19.48
C ILE A 619 27.92 28.34 20.76
N LEU A 620 28.33 29.61 20.64
CA LEU A 620 28.50 30.51 21.79
C LEU A 620 27.17 30.85 22.47
N ARG A 621 26.06 30.70 21.72
CA ARG A 621 24.69 31.04 22.14
C ARG A 621 23.92 29.84 22.69
N VAL A 622 24.52 28.66 22.77
CA VAL A 622 23.89 27.41 23.19
C VAL A 622 24.69 26.78 24.34
N LYS A 623 24.03 26.01 25.23
CA LYS A 623 24.70 25.27 26.31
C LYS A 623 25.49 24.08 25.75
N GLN A 624 26.67 23.79 26.31
CA GLN A 624 27.53 22.70 25.83
C GLN A 624 26.87 21.31 25.85
N SER A 625 25.93 21.06 26.76
CA SER A 625 25.14 19.82 26.84
C SER A 625 24.23 19.59 25.63
N ASP A 626 23.81 20.67 24.98
CA ASP A 626 22.73 20.64 23.98
C ASP A 626 23.29 20.68 22.55
N LEU A 627 24.58 20.99 22.37
CA LEU A 627 25.22 21.17 21.06
C LEU A 627 25.08 19.96 20.13
N LYS A 628 25.25 18.75 20.68
CA LYS A 628 25.16 17.50 19.91
C LYS A 628 23.72 17.13 19.53
N LYS A 629 22.73 17.86 20.06
CA LYS A 629 21.29 17.56 19.96
C LYS A 629 20.54 18.57 19.08
N ILE A 630 21.26 19.45 18.40
CA ILE A 630 20.67 20.55 17.63
C ILE A 630 20.87 20.33 16.14
N LEU A 631 19.76 20.43 15.41
CA LEU A 631 19.73 20.56 13.96
C LEU A 631 19.57 22.03 13.58
N MET A 632 20.36 22.46 12.61
CA MET A 632 20.29 23.79 12.02
C MET A 632 19.69 23.68 10.62
N LEU A 633 18.54 24.32 10.44
CA LEU A 633 17.87 24.48 9.16
C LEU A 633 18.25 25.85 8.57
N SER A 634 18.81 25.86 7.36
CA SER A 634 19.01 27.09 6.59
C SER A 634 17.92 27.21 5.53
N TYR A 635 17.16 28.31 5.56
CA TYR A 635 16.02 28.53 4.68
C TYR A 635 15.93 29.99 4.20
N ILE A 636 15.24 30.23 3.09
CA ILE A 636 14.93 31.59 2.60
C ILE A 636 13.48 31.92 2.97
N GLU A 637 13.26 33.10 3.52
CA GLU A 637 11.91 33.61 3.79
C GLU A 637 11.43 34.37 2.56
N ASP A 638 10.44 33.83 1.85
CA ASP A 638 9.69 34.63 0.87
C ASP A 638 8.90 35.70 1.63
N GLY A 639 8.93 36.94 1.15
CA GLY A 639 8.21 38.09 1.72
C GLY A 639 6.69 37.98 1.60
N GLY A 640 6.10 36.89 2.10
CA GLY A 640 4.71 36.49 1.89
C GLY A 640 4.10 35.80 3.12
N SER A 641 4.31 36.34 4.31
CA SER A 641 3.36 36.20 5.43
C SER A 641 3.77 37.11 6.59
N ALA A 642 3.39 38.38 6.49
CA ALA A 642 3.32 39.28 7.63
C ALA A 642 1.96 39.98 7.59
N ALA A 643 1.00 39.43 8.32
CA ALA A 643 -0.22 40.13 8.65
C ALA A 643 0.05 41.05 9.85
N VAL A 644 -0.03 42.37 9.57
CA VAL A 644 -0.41 43.49 10.47
C VAL A 644 0.63 44.00 11.48
N ALA A 645 1.27 45.16 11.19
CA ALA A 645 0.98 46.46 11.85
C ALA A 645 2.12 47.51 11.70
N LEU A 646 1.70 48.69 11.22
CA LEU A 646 2.22 50.06 11.40
C LEU A 646 3.52 50.53 10.72
N ASP A 647 3.29 51.52 9.85
CA ASP A 647 3.94 52.82 9.68
C ASP A 647 5.47 52.86 9.54
N SER A 648 5.95 53.23 8.35
CA SER A 648 6.46 54.58 8.09
C SER A 648 6.99 54.71 6.66
N SER A 649 6.91 55.93 6.17
CA SER A 649 7.13 56.36 4.80
C SER A 649 8.54 56.17 4.24
N THR A 650 8.61 56.28 2.91
CA THR A 650 9.75 56.69 2.07
C THR A 650 10.93 55.73 1.92
N ALA A 651 11.02 55.10 0.74
CA ALA A 651 12.11 55.38 -0.20
C ALA A 651 11.76 54.85 -1.59
N VAL A 652 11.47 55.77 -2.51
CA VAL A 652 11.47 55.53 -3.95
C VAL A 652 12.92 55.30 -4.35
N TYR A 653 13.25 54.13 -4.92
CA TYR A 653 14.37 54.01 -5.83
C TYR A 653 13.94 53.24 -7.07
N LEU A 654 13.95 54.01 -8.16
CA LEU A 654 13.76 53.72 -9.58
C LEU A 654 14.09 52.28 -9.99
N GLN A 655 13.08 51.57 -10.52
CA GLN A 655 13.29 50.43 -11.41
C GLN A 655 13.87 50.93 -12.75
N PRO A 656 14.99 50.40 -13.24
CA PRO A 656 15.31 50.44 -14.66
C PRO A 656 14.62 49.26 -15.37
N ASP A 657 14.32 49.55 -16.63
CA ASP A 657 13.56 48.79 -17.62
C ASP A 657 13.97 47.32 -17.81
N GLN A 658 13.01 46.53 -18.27
CA GLN A 658 13.09 45.08 -18.49
C GLN A 658 14.23 44.70 -19.44
N GLY A 659 15.26 44.03 -18.92
CA GLY A 659 16.20 43.21 -19.68
C GLY A 659 16.22 41.80 -19.11
N GLU A 660 16.33 40.77 -19.95
CA GLU A 660 16.41 39.36 -19.55
C GLU A 660 17.47 39.16 -18.46
N LEU A 661 17.02 38.94 -17.22
CA LEU A 661 17.88 38.68 -16.08
C LEU A 661 18.47 37.27 -16.20
N LYS A 662 19.79 37.21 -16.42
CA LYS A 662 20.50 35.94 -16.57
C LYS A 662 21.02 35.45 -15.22
N THR A 663 20.53 34.30 -14.78
CA THR A 663 20.92 33.70 -13.50
C THR A 663 21.98 32.60 -13.70
N VAL A 664 23.16 32.75 -13.10
CA VAL A 664 24.27 31.80 -13.26
C VAL A 664 24.97 31.60 -11.90
N ARG A 665 25.04 30.36 -11.40
CA ARG A 665 25.66 30.00 -10.09
C ARG A 665 25.22 30.91 -8.92
N GLY A 666 23.94 31.28 -8.87
CA GLY A 666 23.35 32.13 -7.83
C GLY A 666 23.56 33.65 -8.01
N HIS A 667 24.29 34.06 -9.05
CA HIS A 667 24.41 35.47 -9.45
C HIS A 667 23.25 35.87 -10.35
N GLN A 668 22.78 37.11 -10.20
CA GLN A 668 21.73 37.70 -11.03
C GLN A 668 22.35 38.82 -11.85
N PHE A 669 22.69 38.50 -13.10
CA PHE A 669 23.46 39.38 -13.97
C PHE A 669 22.57 40.31 -14.77
N VAL A 670 22.98 41.58 -14.83
CA VAL A 670 22.41 42.61 -15.71
C VAL A 670 23.49 43.13 -16.63
N GLU A 671 23.11 43.38 -17.87
CA GLU A 671 24.02 43.91 -18.88
C GLU A 671 24.35 45.37 -18.57
N ILE A 672 25.63 45.70 -18.42
CA ILE A 672 26.10 47.05 -18.11
C ILE A 672 27.21 47.45 -19.07
N ASN A 673 27.09 48.66 -19.62
CA ASN A 673 28.13 49.29 -20.42
C ASN A 673 28.93 50.27 -19.56
N TYR A 674 30.20 49.98 -19.34
CA TYR A 674 31.08 50.83 -18.54
C TYR A 674 31.59 52.01 -19.38
N HIS A 675 31.57 53.22 -18.80
CA HIS A 675 32.11 54.44 -19.39
C HIS A 675 33.55 54.73 -18.93
N THR A 676 34.05 53.95 -17.97
CA THR A 676 35.43 53.99 -17.45
C THR A 676 36.05 52.60 -17.48
N PRO A 677 37.37 52.46 -17.74
CA PRO A 677 38.02 51.15 -17.82
C PRO A 677 37.94 50.42 -16.48
N SER A 678 37.21 49.30 -16.48
CA SER A 678 37.04 48.40 -15.33
C SER A 678 37.59 47.02 -15.70
N ASN A 679 38.06 46.24 -14.73
CA ASN A 679 38.57 44.89 -14.97
C ASN A 679 37.51 43.83 -14.66
N CYS A 680 37.59 42.68 -15.34
CA CYS A 680 36.76 41.51 -15.10
C CYS A 680 37.25 40.75 -13.87
N ASP A 681 36.38 40.43 -12.93
CA ASP A 681 36.75 39.74 -11.67
C ASP A 681 37.08 38.25 -11.88
N VAL A 682 36.74 37.67 -13.03
CA VAL A 682 37.00 36.25 -13.35
C VAL A 682 38.34 36.04 -14.05
N CYS A 683 38.73 36.94 -14.97
CA CYS A 683 39.96 36.80 -15.75
C CYS A 683 40.94 37.97 -15.63
N SER A 684 40.60 38.99 -14.84
CA SER A 684 41.38 40.22 -14.62
C SER A 684 41.67 41.06 -15.88
N LYS A 685 41.09 40.72 -17.04
CA LYS A 685 41.20 41.52 -18.27
C LYS A 685 40.22 42.70 -18.25
N THR A 686 40.56 43.80 -18.92
CA THR A 686 39.70 44.99 -19.03
C THR A 686 38.36 44.65 -19.71
N LEU A 687 37.26 45.14 -19.13
CA LEU A 687 35.92 45.05 -19.67
C LEU A 687 35.76 46.05 -20.84
N PRO A 688 34.98 45.68 -21.88
CA PRO A 688 34.58 46.60 -22.94
C PRO A 688 34.00 47.90 -22.36
N TRP A 689 34.57 49.03 -22.77
CA TRP A 689 34.13 50.37 -22.37
C TRP A 689 33.79 51.20 -23.61
N SER A 690 32.85 52.14 -23.44
CA SER A 690 32.12 52.80 -24.53
C SER A 690 32.96 53.58 -25.57
N LEU A 691 34.25 53.81 -25.34
CA LEU A 691 35.13 54.59 -26.22
C LEU A 691 35.87 53.76 -27.29
N ASN A 692 35.80 52.42 -27.23
CA ASN A 692 36.43 51.54 -28.22
C ASN A 692 35.46 51.20 -29.37
N ILE A 693 35.23 52.18 -30.25
CA ILE A 693 34.23 52.17 -31.35
C ILE A 693 34.40 51.04 -32.39
N MET A 694 35.52 50.32 -32.42
CA MET A 694 35.78 49.26 -33.42
C MET A 694 35.30 47.86 -33.03
N ARG A 695 34.89 47.59 -31.78
CA ARG A 695 34.34 46.29 -31.36
C ARG A 695 32.90 46.42 -30.87
N ARG A 696 31.96 46.62 -31.79
CA ARG A 696 30.53 46.44 -31.50
C ARG A 696 30.25 44.95 -31.37
N GLY A 697 30.13 44.45 -30.14
CA GLY A 697 29.67 43.08 -29.90
C GLY A 697 29.95 42.47 -28.52
N GLU A 698 30.85 43.04 -27.72
CA GLU A 698 31.18 42.47 -26.41
C GLU A 698 30.44 43.22 -25.28
N CYS A 699 29.36 42.61 -24.78
CA CYS A 699 28.60 43.10 -23.64
C CYS A 699 29.25 42.65 -22.31
N SER A 700 29.18 43.49 -21.29
CA SER A 700 29.64 43.15 -19.93
C SER A 700 28.45 42.92 -19.01
N TYR A 701 28.60 42.01 -18.05
CA TYR A 701 27.59 41.74 -17.04
C TYR A 701 28.08 42.17 -15.66
N GLU A 702 27.18 42.74 -14.87
CA GLU A 702 27.36 43.00 -13.45
C GLU A 702 26.29 42.27 -12.65
N CYS A 703 26.70 41.56 -11.60
CA CYS A 703 25.76 40.91 -10.69
C CYS A 703 25.08 41.98 -9.81
N GLN A 704 23.76 42.07 -9.83
CA GLN A 704 23.02 43.01 -8.98
C GLN A 704 23.14 42.72 -7.47
N ARG A 705 23.58 41.50 -7.10
CA ARG A 705 23.62 41.04 -5.69
C ARG A 705 24.99 41.23 -5.04
N CYS A 706 26.07 41.02 -5.79
CA CYS A 706 27.42 41.11 -5.24
C CYS A 706 28.36 42.00 -6.07
N HIS A 707 27.82 42.73 -7.05
CA HIS A 707 28.55 43.66 -7.93
C HIS A 707 29.75 43.06 -8.68
N LEU A 708 29.76 41.72 -8.84
CA LEU A 708 30.80 41.03 -9.59
C LEU A 708 30.67 41.35 -11.08
N LYS A 709 31.78 41.78 -11.69
CA LYS A 709 31.83 42.24 -13.08
C LYS A 709 32.53 41.21 -13.95
N CYS A 710 31.87 40.78 -15.02
CA CYS A 710 32.46 39.78 -15.93
C CYS A 710 32.08 39.99 -17.40
N HIS A 711 32.89 39.43 -18.31
CA HIS A 711 32.56 39.38 -19.73
C HIS A 711 31.41 38.40 -19.99
N LYS A 712 30.59 38.67 -21.01
CA LYS A 712 29.54 37.75 -21.47
C LYS A 712 30.01 36.31 -21.69
N GLU A 713 31.22 36.12 -22.22
CA GLU A 713 31.82 34.80 -22.45
C GLU A 713 31.96 33.96 -21.17
N HIS A 714 32.21 34.59 -20.01
CA HIS A 714 32.31 33.87 -18.73
C HIS A 714 30.96 33.36 -18.23
N THR A 715 29.86 34.02 -18.61
CA THR A 715 28.50 33.57 -18.27
C THR A 715 27.97 32.47 -19.20
N GLU A 716 28.61 32.24 -20.35
CA GLU A 716 28.12 31.33 -21.40
C GLU A 716 29.00 30.10 -21.62
N ARG A 717 30.32 30.26 -21.64
CA ARG A 717 31.27 29.17 -21.98
C ARG A 717 32.19 28.78 -20.84
N ASN A 718 32.33 29.61 -19.82
CA ASN A 718 33.35 29.43 -18.77
C ASN A 718 32.77 29.58 -17.36
N VAL A 719 31.58 29.02 -17.15
CA VAL A 719 30.80 29.10 -15.90
C VAL A 719 31.52 28.42 -14.73
N GLU A 720 32.33 27.39 -14.99
CA GLU A 720 33.04 26.63 -13.95
C GLU A 720 34.13 27.43 -13.22
N ALA A 721 34.75 28.41 -13.90
CA ALA A 721 35.76 29.28 -13.32
C ALA A 721 35.18 30.39 -12.42
N MET A 722 33.86 30.58 -12.43
CA MET A 722 33.17 31.58 -11.62
C MET A 722 32.82 31.03 -10.23
N GLN A 723 33.20 31.75 -9.18
CA GLN A 723 32.83 31.41 -7.81
C GLN A 723 31.33 31.65 -7.54
N PRO A 724 30.67 30.84 -6.68
CA PRO A 724 29.28 31.04 -6.30
C PRO A 724 29.01 32.44 -5.72
N CYS A 725 27.80 32.96 -5.92
CA CYS A 725 27.44 34.31 -5.49
C CYS A 725 27.46 34.47 -3.97
N VAL A 726 28.41 35.26 -3.46
CA VAL A 726 28.51 35.61 -2.03
C VAL A 726 27.33 36.49 -1.57
N GLY A 727 26.71 37.24 -2.49
CA GLY A 727 25.50 38.03 -2.23
C GLY A 727 24.24 37.18 -1.94
N GLY A 728 24.30 35.86 -2.15
CA GLY A 728 23.22 34.94 -1.78
C GLY A 728 23.10 34.68 -0.27
N GLU A 729 24.10 35.02 0.54
CA GLU A 729 24.07 34.74 1.99
C GLU A 729 23.20 35.70 2.81
N GLN A 730 22.83 36.89 2.28
CA GLN A 730 22.09 37.89 3.06
C GLN A 730 20.58 37.58 3.25
N ASN A 731 20.01 36.64 2.50
CA ASN A 731 18.60 36.23 2.62
C ASN A 731 18.40 34.85 3.27
N ILE A 732 19.46 34.19 3.74
CA ILE A 732 19.38 32.86 4.35
C ILE A 732 19.20 33.01 5.86
N LYS A 733 18.00 32.69 6.35
CA LYS A 733 17.72 32.57 7.79
C LYS A 733 18.10 31.19 8.30
N ARG A 734 18.46 31.12 9.58
CA ARG A 734 18.85 29.88 10.28
C ARG A 734 17.89 29.61 11.43
N GLN A 735 17.21 28.47 11.40
CA GLN A 735 16.38 27.99 12.50
C GLN A 735 17.11 26.86 13.24
N LEU A 736 17.22 26.98 14.57
CA LEU A 736 17.75 25.93 15.44
C LEU A 736 16.60 25.08 15.97
N LEU A 737 16.75 23.76 15.89
CA LEU A 737 15.83 22.76 16.41
C LEU A 737 16.57 21.87 17.41
N LEU A 738 16.13 21.86 18.66
CA LEU A 738 16.67 21.00 19.71
C LEU A 738 15.78 19.78 19.89
N ILE A 739 16.34 18.58 19.66
CA ILE A 739 15.66 17.29 19.81
C ILE A 739 16.36 16.53 20.94
N LYS A 740 15.65 16.24 22.04
CA LYS A 740 16.28 15.67 23.25
C LYS A 740 16.68 14.21 23.07
N ASP A 741 15.91 13.47 22.28
CA ASP A 741 16.12 12.06 21.96
C ASP A 741 17.09 11.89 20.78
N SER A 742 18.05 10.98 20.95
CA SER A 742 19.08 10.70 19.95
C SER A 742 18.52 9.90 18.76
N GLU A 743 17.57 8.99 19.00
CA GLU A 743 16.97 8.19 17.93
C GLU A 743 16.07 9.06 17.04
N GLU A 744 15.30 9.95 17.65
CA GLU A 744 14.50 10.94 16.91
C GLU A 744 15.39 11.94 16.16
N LEU A 745 16.50 12.38 16.75
CA LEU A 745 17.45 13.29 16.09
C LEU A 745 18.00 12.68 14.80
N GLU A 746 18.45 11.41 14.83
CA GLU A 746 18.98 10.72 13.66
C GLU A 746 17.89 10.46 12.60
N ARG A 747 16.69 10.04 13.04
CA ARG A 747 15.53 9.84 12.15
C ARG A 747 15.16 11.13 11.42
N TRP A 748 15.03 12.24 12.15
CA TRP A 748 14.65 13.53 11.57
C TRP A 748 15.77 14.14 10.73
N TYR A 749 17.04 13.97 11.12
CA TYR A 749 18.17 14.37 10.30
C TYR A 749 18.15 13.64 8.94
N ALA A 750 17.92 12.33 8.93
CA ALA A 750 17.85 11.54 7.70
C ALA A 750 16.67 11.95 6.80
N GLN A 751 15.48 12.17 7.38
CA GLN A 751 14.29 12.57 6.63
C GLN A 751 14.41 13.99 6.06
N LEU A 752 14.86 14.95 6.86
CA LEU A 752 15.05 16.34 6.42
C LEU A 752 16.20 16.47 5.41
N SER A 753 17.28 15.71 5.56
CA SER A 753 18.39 15.69 4.59
C SER A 753 17.97 15.13 3.23
N ARG A 754 17.09 14.12 3.19
CA ARG A 754 16.50 13.58 1.95
C ARG A 754 15.69 14.62 1.18
N ILE A 755 14.98 15.50 1.90
CA ILE A 755 14.21 16.58 1.28
C ILE A 755 15.15 17.58 0.58
N THR A 756 16.26 17.95 1.22
CA THR A 756 17.24 18.87 0.62
C THR A 756 18.07 18.28 -0.52
N LEU A 757 18.29 16.96 -0.54
CA LEU A 757 19.00 16.29 -1.64
C LEU A 757 18.13 16.23 -2.91
N ASN A 758 16.82 16.07 -2.76
CA ASN A 758 15.89 15.99 -3.88
C ASN A 758 15.50 17.37 -4.46
N SER A 759 15.65 18.47 -3.71
CA SER A 759 15.45 19.81 -4.27
C SER A 759 16.66 20.29 -5.09
N SER A 760 17.87 19.79 -4.79
CA SER A 760 19.09 20.15 -5.54
C SER A 760 19.18 19.54 -6.95
N SER A 761 18.36 18.52 -7.25
CA SER A 761 18.30 17.86 -8.56
C SER A 761 17.15 18.34 -9.45
N SER A 762 16.23 19.18 -8.95
CA SER A 762 15.06 19.64 -9.71
C SER A 762 15.21 20.99 -10.42
N ASP A 763 16.24 21.80 -10.13
CA ASP A 763 16.39 23.14 -10.72
C ASP A 763 17.09 23.17 -12.09
N SER A 764 17.53 22.02 -12.62
CA SER A 764 18.14 21.93 -13.95
C SER A 764 17.12 21.80 -15.09
N ALA A 765 15.82 21.65 -14.79
CA ALA A 765 14.80 21.21 -15.76
C ALA A 765 13.72 22.26 -16.07
N SER A 766 13.97 23.55 -15.82
CA SER A 766 12.98 24.59 -16.07
C SER A 766 13.61 25.87 -16.63
N GLN A 767 14.13 25.78 -17.86
CA GLN A 767 14.30 26.93 -18.76
C GLN A 767 14.55 26.40 -20.18
N ILE A 768 13.48 26.02 -20.87
CA ILE A 768 13.45 26.00 -22.34
C ILE A 768 12.55 27.18 -22.75
N PRO A 769 13.06 28.18 -23.48
CA PRO A 769 12.23 29.24 -24.03
C PRO A 769 11.29 28.66 -25.06
N LEU A 770 10.03 29.11 -25.03
CA LEU A 770 9.08 28.90 -26.12
C LEU A 770 9.69 29.41 -27.44
N LEU A 771 10.00 28.46 -28.32
CA LEU A 771 10.04 28.63 -29.77
C LEU A 771 9.23 27.49 -30.39
#